data_AF-A0A354ZN08-F1
#
_entry.id   AF-A0A354ZN08-F1
#
_cell.length_a   1.000
_cell.length_b   1.000
_cell.length_c   1.000
_cell.angle_alpha   90.00
_cell.angle_beta   90.00
_cell.angle_gamma   90.00
#
_symmetry.space_group_name_H-M   'P 1'
#
loop_
_entity.id
_entity.type
_entity.pdbx_description
1 polymer ?
#
loop_
_entity_poly.entity_id
_entity_poly.type
_entity_poly.pdbx_seq_one_letter_code
_entity_poly.pdbx_strand_id
1 'polypeptide(L)'
;MADVQARQVDREALFELKGERVYLDLPAPDRAMPSLHSWLLKYDVNKYLHVVLLHDNMGWLDDEGLSSFMMYPENLRANLEEYLNRTADHCRLLPDFVEGMTLLVIGGLGRGLFLDLGGWPHQWRSSVIRISDLLMLANEPDRPITRYLKCIKQKEWVEDKGVSVINANGDYNFYCSWRNMNYQLVPYDFRVAEGSVLLVSTDMVLPVRTEVRRLADRHVLEMPDGTYWPVVRFGRDVYFKSMEDRPIYASLGHLRMGTLAGAVETARGPSWLVAEPREGGEEVRRLLYDVWSGFIGLYDRLVSEVENLCPDAPAGPVEIRLDFSEVTVPDEYAKPQLVEVIGEPGVRVDLQQRTARVRFPSSFLTHFQQPENTGERLVVRSIAKGLVSLHRRVQAGIDEAILDDLTDRVIGGAGTRILHLFHTYYPIEQLLLQQRHELVFLAREDLSFLRLGLSEGCTTAQPGTSIVSKAECNDFLHKVVDKLWNQLRILLRQFDRASVARKVIEAHEAILQDRDQWRRTAQAVLALYAPDGDVFAVAHERELDRSKVSVCVRTILEMAVCECPQVGGRQLSRWDLDELLAKAVLLIEAAMDSDAIKGDLTEPTIDLHLNGDYTINREFHTSVIKPFHTDYFREEFQAAARDYRRLYQRERPIVRTRADEVFSADFIEAFQAEFGLTPD
;
A
#
# COMPACT_ATOMS: atom_id res chain seq x y z
N MET A 1 10.16 10.59 29.83
CA MET A 1 10.67 9.92 28.61
C MET A 1 9.84 8.69 28.26
N ALA A 2 9.61 7.78 29.21
CA ALA A 2 8.79 6.57 29.02
C ALA A 2 7.43 6.84 28.34
N ASP A 3 6.61 7.75 28.87
CA ASP A 3 5.30 8.06 28.29
C ASP A 3 5.36 8.68 26.89
N VAL A 4 6.47 9.31 26.54
CA VAL A 4 6.68 9.89 25.20
C VAL A 4 7.02 8.77 24.22
N GLN A 5 7.95 7.88 24.58
CA GLN A 5 8.29 6.71 23.78
C GLN A 5 7.09 5.78 23.59
N ALA A 6 6.31 5.55 24.65
CA ALA A 6 5.09 4.77 24.57
C ALA A 6 4.06 5.38 23.61
N ARG A 7 3.87 6.70 23.66
CA ARG A 7 3.02 7.42 22.70
C ARG A 7 3.54 7.34 21.27
N GLN A 8 4.86 7.38 21.04
CA GLN A 8 5.45 7.21 19.72
C GLN A 8 5.23 5.80 19.17
N VAL A 9 5.43 4.76 19.98
CA VAL A 9 5.18 3.37 19.58
C VAL A 9 3.71 3.19 19.19
N ASP A 10 2.79 3.58 20.07
CA ASP A 10 1.37 3.40 19.82
C ASP A 10 0.85 4.23 18.62
N ARG A 11 1.25 5.50 18.53
CA ARG A 11 0.68 6.42 17.54
C ARG A 11 1.35 6.40 16.18
N GLU A 12 2.67 6.17 16.14
CA GLU A 12 3.48 6.20 14.93
C GLU A 12 3.93 4.81 14.50
N ALA A 13 4.62 4.06 15.36
CA ALA A 13 5.21 2.78 14.96
C ALA A 13 4.16 1.75 14.55
N LEU A 14 3.09 1.63 15.34
CA LEU A 14 2.04 0.65 15.09
C LEU A 14 0.95 1.19 14.14
N PHE A 15 1.16 2.36 13.50
CA PHE A 15 0.13 3.08 12.74
C PHE A 15 -0.55 2.19 11.68
N GLU A 16 0.22 1.38 10.96
CA GLU A 16 -0.28 0.39 10.00
C GLU A 16 -1.44 -0.44 10.56
N LEU A 17 -1.30 -0.92 11.80
CA LEU A 17 -2.25 -1.86 12.39
C LEU A 17 -3.54 -1.16 12.84
N LYS A 18 -3.62 0.18 12.85
CA LYS A 18 -4.75 0.97 13.43
C LYS A 18 -6.13 0.59 12.92
N GLY A 19 -6.27 0.24 11.64
CA GLY A 19 -7.56 -0.15 11.05
C GLY A 19 -8.08 -1.50 11.54
N GLU A 20 -7.18 -2.38 11.99
CA GLU A 20 -7.49 -3.77 12.38
C GLU A 20 -7.35 -3.99 13.91
N ARG A 21 -6.97 -2.96 14.68
CA ARG A 21 -6.73 -3.08 16.14
C ARG A 21 -8.00 -3.43 16.89
N VAL A 22 -8.04 -4.64 17.42
CA VAL A 22 -8.80 -4.94 18.65
C VAL A 22 -7.78 -5.04 19.77
N TYR A 23 -7.75 -4.04 20.65
CA TYR A 23 -6.99 -4.14 21.89
C TYR A 23 -7.67 -5.13 22.82
N LEU A 24 -6.87 -6.04 23.34
CA LEU A 24 -7.33 -7.05 24.27
C LEU A 24 -6.80 -6.73 25.66
N ASP A 25 -7.57 -7.13 26.67
CA ASP A 25 -7.15 -6.99 28.04
C ASP A 25 -5.89 -7.82 28.28
N LEU A 26 -4.86 -7.17 28.80
CA LEU A 26 -3.63 -7.83 29.20
C LEU A 26 -3.85 -8.51 30.56
N PRO A 27 -3.30 -9.72 30.76
CA PRO A 27 -3.17 -10.26 32.11
C PRO A 27 -2.43 -9.26 33.00
N ALA A 28 -2.92 -9.00 34.22
CA ALA A 28 -2.22 -8.15 35.17
C ALA A 28 -0.87 -8.80 35.53
N PRO A 29 0.23 -8.06 35.76
CA PRO A 29 1.46 -8.62 36.29
C PRO A 29 1.29 -9.00 37.77
N ASP A 30 1.76 -10.18 38.17
CA ASP A 30 1.57 -10.68 39.56
C ASP A 30 2.74 -10.34 40.48
N ARG A 31 3.84 -9.84 39.91
CA ARG A 31 5.11 -9.60 40.58
C ARG A 31 5.75 -8.32 40.06
N ALA A 32 6.82 -7.88 40.72
CA ALA A 32 7.61 -6.75 40.29
C ALA A 32 8.16 -6.98 38.87
N MET A 33 7.88 -6.04 37.97
CA MET A 33 8.28 -6.07 36.56
C MET A 33 9.32 -4.99 36.29
N PRO A 34 10.18 -5.17 35.26
CA PRO A 34 10.91 -4.04 34.71
C PRO A 34 9.94 -2.96 34.20
N SER A 35 10.40 -1.71 34.18
CA SER A 35 9.60 -0.59 33.68
C SER A 35 9.24 -0.83 32.22
N LEU A 36 7.96 -0.97 31.93
CA LEU A 36 7.49 -1.29 30.60
C LEU A 36 6.15 -0.65 30.26
N HIS A 37 5.83 -0.61 28.98
CA HIS A 37 4.46 -0.48 28.47
C HIS A 37 4.18 -1.68 27.59
N SER A 38 2.93 -2.14 27.57
CA SER A 38 2.54 -3.33 26.84
C SER A 38 1.21 -3.10 26.13
N TRP A 39 1.08 -3.67 24.94
CA TRP A 39 -0.15 -3.69 24.15
C TRP A 39 -0.35 -5.11 23.63
N LEU A 40 -1.56 -5.63 23.79
CA LEU A 40 -1.98 -6.84 23.09
C LEU A 40 -3.02 -6.45 22.06
N LEU A 41 -2.73 -6.78 20.81
CA LEU A 41 -3.61 -6.47 19.70
C LEU A 41 -3.77 -7.67 18.78
N LYS A 42 -4.95 -7.75 18.20
CA LYS A 42 -5.22 -8.61 17.06
C LYS A 42 -4.84 -7.85 15.79
N TYR A 43 -3.88 -8.38 15.01
CA TYR A 43 -3.38 -7.71 13.79
C TYR A 43 -3.85 -8.39 12.51
N ASP A 44 -4.55 -9.52 12.63
CA ASP A 44 -5.29 -10.17 11.55
C ASP A 44 -6.38 -11.02 12.21
N VAL A 45 -7.30 -11.59 11.42
CA VAL A 45 -8.48 -12.31 11.89
C VAL A 45 -8.21 -13.43 12.90
N ASN A 46 -7.01 -14.02 12.93
CA ASN A 46 -6.63 -15.13 13.82
C ASN A 46 -5.19 -15.02 14.35
N LYS A 47 -4.59 -13.82 14.28
CA LYS A 47 -3.19 -13.59 14.61
C LYS A 47 -3.03 -12.47 15.62
N TYR A 48 -2.18 -12.72 16.62
CA TYR A 48 -2.05 -11.87 17.80
C TYR A 48 -0.63 -11.31 17.92
N LEU A 49 -0.54 -10.02 18.26
CA LEU A 49 0.73 -9.34 18.49
C LEU A 49 0.75 -8.74 19.88
N HIS A 50 1.71 -9.18 20.68
CA HIS A 50 2.02 -8.64 21.99
C HIS A 50 3.24 -7.71 21.87
N VAL A 51 3.01 -6.41 21.88
CA VAL A 51 4.09 -5.41 21.81
C VAL A 51 4.47 -5.00 23.22
N VAL A 52 5.74 -5.15 23.59
CA VAL A 52 6.24 -4.78 24.92
C VAL A 52 7.39 -3.81 24.76
N LEU A 53 7.16 -2.55 25.14
CA LEU A 53 8.20 -1.52 25.21
C LEU A 53 8.88 -1.59 26.58
N LEU A 54 10.11 -2.08 26.62
CA LEU A 54 10.98 -2.06 27.79
C LEU A 54 11.70 -0.71 27.86
N HIS A 55 11.58 0.00 28.99
CA HIS A 55 12.20 1.30 29.18
C HIS A 55 13.61 1.17 29.72
N ASP A 56 14.53 2.02 29.22
CA ASP A 56 15.87 2.12 29.77
C ASP A 56 15.86 2.75 31.16
N ASN A 57 16.70 2.21 32.04
CA ASN A 57 16.93 2.80 33.35
C ASN A 57 18.04 3.85 33.23
N MET A 58 17.61 5.11 33.06
CA MET A 58 18.51 6.25 32.92
C MET A 58 19.46 6.42 34.11
N GLY A 59 19.07 5.99 35.32
CA GLY A 59 19.95 6.07 36.48
C GLY A 59 21.19 5.17 36.36
N TRP A 60 21.13 4.09 35.58
CA TRP A 60 22.29 3.22 35.35
C TRP A 60 23.26 3.77 34.29
N LEU A 61 22.81 4.71 33.46
CA LEU A 61 23.67 5.35 32.46
C LEU A 61 24.72 6.27 33.10
N ASP A 62 24.37 6.91 34.22
CA ASP A 62 25.29 7.79 34.95
C ASP A 62 26.48 7.01 35.51
N ASP A 63 26.26 5.76 35.91
CA ASP A 63 27.28 4.89 36.51
C ASP A 63 28.07 4.06 35.48
N GLU A 64 27.41 3.55 34.44
CA GLU A 64 28.00 2.54 33.53
C GLU A 64 28.32 3.08 32.12
N GLY A 65 27.80 4.27 31.77
CA GLY A 65 27.98 4.90 30.46
C GLY A 65 27.23 4.21 29.30
N LEU A 66 27.25 4.85 28.11
CA LEU A 66 26.50 4.39 26.92
C LEU A 66 27.04 3.09 26.28
N SER A 67 28.30 2.73 26.55
CA SER A 67 28.93 1.51 26.03
C SER A 67 28.63 0.26 26.84
N SER A 68 27.93 0.39 27.97
CA SER A 68 27.53 -0.75 28.81
C SER A 68 26.39 -1.55 28.16
N PHE A 69 26.08 -2.71 28.74
CA PHE A 69 24.89 -3.49 28.39
C PHE A 69 23.91 -3.42 29.55
N MET A 70 22.65 -3.10 29.25
CA MET A 70 21.58 -3.29 30.20
C MET A 70 21.41 -4.78 30.46
N MET A 71 21.52 -5.17 31.72
CA MET A 71 21.25 -6.53 32.21
C MET A 71 20.23 -6.44 33.33
N TYR A 72 19.10 -7.11 33.15
CA TYR A 72 18.09 -7.18 34.21
C TYR A 72 18.52 -8.19 35.28
N PRO A 73 18.32 -7.87 36.57
CA PRO A 73 18.42 -8.84 37.65
C PRO A 73 17.61 -10.11 37.35
N GLU A 74 18.13 -11.27 37.72
CA GLU A 74 17.56 -12.57 37.36
C GLU A 74 16.09 -12.71 37.77
N ASN A 75 15.70 -12.17 38.92
CA ASN A 75 14.31 -12.17 39.40
C ASN A 75 13.38 -11.33 38.51
N LEU A 76 13.82 -10.14 38.04
CA LEU A 76 13.03 -9.32 37.13
C LEU A 76 12.94 -9.94 35.74
N ARG A 77 14.03 -10.57 35.28
CA ARG A 77 14.06 -11.33 34.02
C ARG A 77 13.09 -12.50 34.05
N ALA A 78 13.10 -13.30 35.12
CA ALA A 78 12.18 -14.42 35.28
C ALA A 78 10.71 -13.96 35.38
N ASN A 79 10.43 -12.87 36.10
CA ASN A 79 9.09 -12.30 36.16
C ASN A 79 8.60 -11.79 34.79
N LEU A 80 9.50 -11.18 34.01
CA LEU A 80 9.21 -10.77 32.64
C LEU A 80 8.87 -11.98 31.78
N GLU A 81 9.71 -13.02 31.78
CA GLU A 81 9.46 -14.25 31.04
C GLU A 81 8.12 -14.90 31.41
N GLU A 82 7.79 -15.01 32.70
CA GLU A 82 6.51 -15.54 33.19
C GLU A 82 5.32 -14.71 32.67
N TYR A 83 5.43 -13.38 32.67
CA TYR A 83 4.41 -12.48 32.15
C TYR A 83 4.20 -12.62 30.64
N LEU A 84 5.28 -12.73 29.86
CA LEU A 84 5.21 -12.90 28.41
C LEU A 84 4.56 -14.25 28.05
N ASN A 85 4.98 -15.34 28.70
CA ASN A 85 4.41 -16.67 28.50
C ASN A 85 2.93 -16.74 28.89
N ARG A 86 2.55 -16.12 30.01
CA ARG A 86 1.13 -16.04 30.39
C ARG A 86 0.28 -15.27 29.38
N THR A 87 0.82 -14.20 28.79
CA THR A 87 0.12 -13.43 27.76
C THR A 87 -0.08 -14.27 26.50
N ALA A 88 0.95 -15.02 26.10
CA ALA A 88 0.85 -15.98 24.99
C ALA A 88 -0.20 -17.07 25.27
N ASP A 89 -0.18 -17.67 26.45
CA ASP A 89 -1.16 -18.70 26.85
C ASP A 89 -2.59 -18.14 26.90
N HIS A 90 -2.76 -16.90 27.36
CA HIS A 90 -4.05 -16.22 27.32
C HIS A 90 -4.61 -16.14 25.90
N CYS A 91 -3.79 -15.77 24.91
CA CYS A 91 -4.20 -15.72 23.51
C CYS A 91 -4.49 -17.11 22.93
N ARG A 92 -3.70 -18.13 23.31
CA ARG A 92 -3.88 -19.52 22.84
C ARG A 92 -5.22 -20.14 23.26
N LEU A 93 -5.84 -19.62 24.32
CA LEU A 93 -7.15 -20.06 24.78
C LEU A 93 -8.31 -19.43 23.99
N LEU A 94 -8.03 -18.45 23.12
CA LEU A 94 -9.05 -17.83 22.27
C LEU A 94 -9.46 -18.80 21.14
N PRO A 95 -10.76 -18.88 20.80
CA PRO A 95 -11.29 -19.92 19.92
C PRO A 95 -10.80 -19.82 18.47
N ASP A 96 -10.32 -18.65 18.06
CA ASP A 96 -9.84 -18.35 16.72
C ASP A 96 -8.31 -18.25 16.63
N PHE A 97 -7.58 -18.61 17.68
CA PHE A 97 -6.12 -18.52 17.71
C PHE A 97 -5.45 -19.46 16.70
N VAL A 98 -4.56 -18.91 15.87
CA VAL A 98 -3.71 -19.67 14.94
C VAL A 98 -2.23 -19.48 15.26
N GLU A 99 -1.80 -18.23 15.42
CA GLU A 99 -0.42 -17.90 15.78
C GLU A 99 -0.34 -16.55 16.49
N GLY A 100 0.75 -16.33 17.20
CA GLY A 100 1.03 -15.02 17.77
C GLY A 100 2.53 -14.72 17.89
N MET A 101 2.83 -13.47 18.17
CA MET A 101 4.20 -13.01 18.34
C MET A 101 4.30 -12.01 19.50
N THR A 102 5.37 -12.10 20.27
CA THR A 102 5.82 -11.01 21.15
C THR A 102 6.88 -10.17 20.45
N LEU A 103 6.59 -8.89 20.21
CA LEU A 103 7.55 -7.90 19.74
C LEU A 103 8.10 -7.11 20.93
N LEU A 104 9.31 -7.46 21.34
CA LEU A 104 10.05 -6.75 22.39
C LEU A 104 10.71 -5.51 21.79
N VAL A 105 10.22 -4.35 22.18
CA VAL A 105 10.73 -3.04 21.78
C VAL A 105 11.66 -2.51 22.85
N ILE A 106 12.93 -2.31 22.51
CA ILE A 106 13.92 -1.73 23.43
C ILE A 106 13.85 -0.21 23.32
N GLY A 107 13.34 0.44 24.36
CA GLY A 107 13.44 1.88 24.56
C GLY A 107 14.81 2.27 25.12
N GLY A 108 15.22 3.51 24.92
CA GLY A 108 16.49 4.04 25.48
C GLY A 108 17.24 4.92 24.48
N LEU A 109 18.48 5.29 24.84
CA LEU A 109 19.35 6.17 24.05
C LEU A 109 20.43 5.42 23.25
N GLY A 110 20.25 4.12 23.01
CA GLY A 110 21.13 3.32 22.15
C GLY A 110 22.14 2.43 22.87
N ARG A 111 22.04 2.30 24.20
CA ARG A 111 22.79 1.29 24.97
C ARG A 111 22.42 -0.13 24.53
N GLY A 112 23.36 -1.08 24.61
CA GLY A 112 23.10 -2.49 24.34
C GLY A 112 22.15 -3.10 25.38
N LEU A 113 21.35 -4.10 24.99
CA LEU A 113 20.56 -4.92 25.91
C LEU A 113 21.06 -6.36 25.81
N PHE A 114 21.37 -6.96 26.95
CA PHE A 114 21.54 -8.40 27.05
C PHE A 114 20.32 -8.98 27.77
N LEU A 115 19.44 -9.62 27.00
CA LEU A 115 18.24 -10.25 27.50
C LEU A 115 18.17 -11.66 26.94
N ASP A 116 18.29 -12.62 27.85
CA ASP A 116 18.16 -14.05 27.57
C ASP A 116 16.84 -14.52 28.16
N LEU A 117 15.89 -14.86 27.30
CA LEU A 117 14.57 -15.39 27.67
C LEU A 117 14.51 -16.85 27.27
N GLY A 118 13.82 -17.67 28.08
CA GLY A 118 13.60 -19.07 27.79
C GLY A 118 12.73 -19.34 26.55
N GLY A 119 12.31 -20.60 26.42
CA GLY A 119 11.50 -21.06 25.30
C GLY A 119 10.09 -20.48 25.29
N TRP A 120 9.51 -20.40 24.10
CA TRP A 120 8.17 -19.86 23.87
C TRP A 120 7.14 -20.98 23.71
N PRO A 121 5.86 -20.73 24.02
CA PRO A 121 4.80 -21.70 23.74
C PRO A 121 4.73 -22.00 22.24
N HIS A 122 4.40 -23.23 21.86
CA HIS A 122 4.11 -23.60 20.46
C HIS A 122 3.17 -22.59 19.77
N GLN A 123 3.40 -22.29 18.47
CA GLN A 123 2.70 -21.25 17.70
C GLN A 123 2.86 -19.81 18.21
N TRP A 124 3.76 -19.60 19.17
CA TRP A 124 4.13 -18.27 19.65
C TRP A 124 5.61 -18.03 19.40
N ARG A 125 5.92 -16.91 18.75
CA ARG A 125 7.28 -16.54 18.40
C ARG A 125 7.65 -15.20 19.04
N SER A 126 8.92 -14.86 19.02
CA SER A 126 9.38 -13.57 19.55
C SER A 126 10.34 -12.88 18.58
N SER A 127 10.40 -11.56 18.71
CA SER A 127 11.37 -10.75 18.02
C SER A 127 11.76 -9.54 18.86
N VAL A 128 13.01 -9.11 18.72
CA VAL A 128 13.56 -7.97 19.46
C VAL A 128 13.95 -6.85 18.49
N ILE A 129 13.41 -5.66 18.70
CA ILE A 129 13.67 -4.48 17.87
C ILE A 129 13.92 -3.24 18.74
N ARG A 130 14.84 -2.36 18.33
CA ARG A 130 15.02 -1.07 19.01
C ARG A 130 13.89 -0.11 18.62
N ILE A 131 13.48 0.79 19.51
CA ILE A 131 12.46 1.78 19.19
C ILE A 131 12.81 2.62 17.95
N SER A 132 14.09 2.98 17.77
CA SER A 132 14.55 3.72 16.60
C SER A 132 14.42 2.93 15.30
N ASP A 133 14.62 1.62 15.36
CA ASP A 133 14.51 0.72 14.21
C ASP A 133 13.05 0.44 13.87
N LEU A 134 12.21 0.27 14.89
CA LEU A 134 10.76 0.14 14.71
C LEU A 134 10.14 1.40 14.12
N LEU A 135 10.56 2.60 14.57
CA LEU A 135 10.12 3.86 13.97
C LEU A 135 10.63 4.02 12.54
N MET A 136 11.83 3.49 12.21
CA MET A 136 12.32 3.47 10.83
C MET A 136 11.44 2.56 9.97
N LEU A 137 11.23 1.32 10.41
CA LEU A 137 10.38 0.33 9.75
C LEU A 137 8.98 0.90 9.46
N ALA A 138 8.35 1.56 10.44
CA ALA A 138 7.02 2.14 10.28
C ALA A 138 6.94 3.29 9.24
N ASN A 139 8.07 3.80 8.75
CA ASN A 139 8.10 4.79 7.68
C ASN A 139 8.23 4.20 6.28
N GLU A 140 8.50 2.89 6.15
CA GLU A 140 8.47 2.19 4.87
C GLU A 140 7.04 2.12 4.30
N PRO A 141 6.88 2.11 2.96
CA PRO A 141 5.59 1.92 2.32
C PRO A 141 5.10 0.47 2.45
N ASP A 142 3.80 0.28 2.19
CA ASP A 142 3.16 -1.02 2.00
C ASP A 142 3.33 -2.01 3.18
N ARG A 143 2.51 -1.86 4.22
CA ARG A 143 2.39 -2.79 5.37
C ARG A 143 3.73 -3.29 5.98
N PRO A 144 4.65 -2.38 6.36
CA PRO A 144 6.00 -2.75 6.79
C PRO A 144 6.08 -3.60 8.07
N ILE A 145 5.18 -3.39 9.04
CA ILE A 145 5.10 -4.20 10.26
C ILE A 145 4.68 -5.62 9.91
N THR A 146 3.60 -5.80 9.13
CA THR A 146 3.19 -7.15 8.70
C THR A 146 4.32 -7.87 7.94
N ARG A 147 5.01 -7.17 7.04
CA ARG A 147 6.14 -7.71 6.28
C ARG A 147 7.30 -8.12 7.19
N TYR A 148 7.60 -7.32 8.22
CA TYR A 148 8.59 -7.68 9.23
C TYR A 148 8.19 -8.94 10.00
N LEU A 149 6.93 -9.07 10.42
CA LEU A 149 6.45 -10.29 11.09
C LEU A 149 6.60 -11.53 10.19
N LYS A 150 6.37 -11.40 8.88
CA LYS A 150 6.63 -12.47 7.90
C LYS A 150 8.11 -12.86 7.87
N CYS A 151 9.00 -11.87 7.84
CA CYS A 151 10.45 -12.09 7.87
C CYS A 151 10.87 -12.93 9.09
N ILE A 152 10.37 -12.60 10.28
CA ILE A 152 10.68 -13.36 11.50
C ILE A 152 10.16 -14.79 11.43
N LYS A 153 8.94 -15.00 10.91
CA LYS A 153 8.40 -16.35 10.68
C LYS A 153 9.27 -17.18 9.73
N GLN A 154 9.79 -16.56 8.67
CA GLN A 154 10.68 -17.23 7.71
C GLN A 154 12.06 -17.54 8.32
N LYS A 155 12.59 -16.64 9.16
CA LYS A 155 13.82 -16.88 9.94
C LYS A 155 13.67 -18.08 10.88
N GLU A 156 12.59 -18.11 11.66
CA GLU A 156 12.29 -19.24 12.56
C GLU A 156 12.20 -20.56 11.77
N TRP A 157 11.54 -20.54 10.61
CA TRP A 157 11.45 -21.73 9.74
C TRP A 157 12.83 -22.27 9.31
N VAL A 158 13.81 -21.41 9.01
CA VAL A 158 15.14 -21.89 8.61
C VAL A 158 15.95 -22.41 9.79
N GLU A 159 15.78 -21.80 10.96
CA GLU A 159 16.36 -22.25 12.24
C GLU A 159 15.79 -23.64 12.62
N ASP A 160 14.49 -23.86 12.45
CA ASP A 160 13.82 -25.16 12.65
C ASP A 160 14.32 -26.26 11.70
N LYS A 161 14.91 -25.90 10.55
CA LYS A 161 15.58 -26.83 9.63
C LYS A 161 17.02 -27.14 10.03
N GLY A 162 17.48 -26.65 11.18
CA GLY A 162 18.82 -26.87 11.71
C GLY A 162 19.89 -25.93 11.13
N VAL A 163 19.48 -24.82 10.51
CA VAL A 163 20.41 -23.78 10.04
C VAL A 163 20.73 -22.82 11.17
N SER A 164 22.02 -22.63 11.44
CA SER A 164 22.47 -21.63 12.42
C SER A 164 22.53 -20.25 11.77
N VAL A 165 21.68 -19.33 12.23
CA VAL A 165 21.65 -17.93 11.75
C VAL A 165 22.52 -17.07 12.66
N ILE A 166 23.68 -16.63 12.15
CA ILE A 166 24.58 -15.74 12.87
C ILE A 166 24.28 -14.29 12.47
N ASN A 167 23.60 -13.58 13.36
CA ASN A 167 23.21 -12.17 13.17
C ASN A 167 23.49 -11.33 14.43
N ALA A 168 24.66 -10.68 14.47
CA ALA A 168 25.10 -9.93 15.64
C ALA A 168 24.38 -8.57 15.84
N ASN A 169 23.69 -8.03 14.83
CA ASN A 169 23.05 -6.70 14.89
C ASN A 169 21.51 -6.75 15.01
N GLY A 170 20.95 -7.88 15.47
CA GLY A 170 19.54 -8.04 15.84
C GLY A 170 18.57 -8.17 14.66
N ASP A 171 17.30 -8.45 14.95
CA ASP A 171 16.33 -8.89 13.93
C ASP A 171 16.02 -7.85 12.85
N TYR A 172 16.12 -6.55 13.16
CA TYR A 172 15.98 -5.52 12.12
C TYR A 172 17.11 -5.59 11.08
N ASN A 173 18.34 -5.95 11.48
CA ASN A 173 19.44 -6.17 10.54
C ASN A 173 19.18 -7.39 9.63
N PHE A 174 18.57 -8.44 10.18
CA PHE A 174 18.13 -9.60 9.39
C PHE A 174 17.06 -9.19 8.38
N TYR A 175 16.04 -8.43 8.81
CA TYR A 175 15.01 -7.89 7.92
C TYR A 175 15.62 -7.05 6.78
N CYS A 176 16.57 -6.16 7.09
CA CYS A 176 17.26 -5.37 6.06
C CYS A 176 18.05 -6.24 5.08
N SER A 177 18.71 -7.31 5.57
CA SER A 177 19.40 -8.27 4.70
C SER A 177 18.42 -8.97 3.76
N TRP A 178 17.33 -9.48 4.30
CA TRP A 178 16.28 -10.17 3.58
C TRP A 178 15.62 -9.27 2.52
N ARG A 179 15.31 -8.02 2.89
CA ARG A 179 14.81 -6.98 1.96
C ARG A 179 15.78 -6.73 0.81
N ASN A 180 17.08 -6.56 1.10
CA ASN A 180 18.10 -6.30 0.09
C ASN A 180 18.30 -7.49 -0.87
N MET A 181 17.99 -8.70 -0.42
CA MET A 181 17.98 -9.92 -1.24
C MET A 181 16.63 -10.14 -1.96
N ASN A 182 15.82 -9.09 -2.15
CA ASN A 182 14.49 -9.19 -2.77
C ASN A 182 13.57 -10.20 -2.07
N TYR A 183 13.64 -10.24 -0.73
CA TYR A 183 12.89 -11.15 0.13
C TYR A 183 13.24 -12.64 -0.06
N GLN A 184 14.37 -12.92 -0.71
CA GLN A 184 14.92 -14.27 -0.77
C GLN A 184 15.60 -14.58 0.57
N LEU A 185 15.12 -15.61 1.27
CA LEU A 185 15.61 -15.99 2.59
C LEU A 185 17.06 -16.51 2.54
N VAL A 186 17.38 -17.31 1.53
CA VAL A 186 18.72 -17.86 1.30
C VAL A 186 19.04 -17.90 -0.21
N PRO A 187 20.31 -17.69 -0.61
CA PRO A 187 20.75 -17.80 -2.01
C PRO A 187 20.42 -19.14 -2.68
N TYR A 188 20.43 -19.20 -4.02
CA TYR A 188 20.20 -20.43 -4.78
C TYR A 188 21.23 -21.54 -4.50
N ASP A 189 22.48 -21.16 -4.26
CA ASP A 189 23.60 -22.05 -3.95
C ASP A 189 23.68 -22.40 -2.45
N PHE A 190 22.71 -21.97 -1.63
CA PHE A 190 22.67 -22.29 -0.21
C PHE A 190 21.84 -23.55 0.06
N ARG A 191 22.43 -24.54 0.73
CA ARG A 191 21.72 -25.75 1.16
C ARG A 191 21.05 -25.52 2.51
N VAL A 192 19.72 -25.59 2.55
CA VAL A 192 18.93 -25.55 3.79
C VAL A 192 18.93 -26.94 4.44
N ALA A 193 19.84 -27.16 5.38
CA ALA A 193 19.97 -28.43 6.08
C ALA A 193 20.62 -28.23 7.45
N GLU A 194 20.52 -29.25 8.30
CA GLU A 194 21.17 -29.28 9.60
C GLU A 194 22.69 -29.07 9.46
N GLY A 195 23.23 -28.15 10.27
CA GLY A 195 24.65 -27.81 10.30
C GLY A 195 25.06 -26.73 9.27
N SER A 196 24.16 -26.29 8.40
CA SER A 196 24.40 -25.12 7.56
C SER A 196 24.45 -23.84 8.42
N VAL A 197 25.29 -22.88 8.02
CA VAL A 197 25.46 -21.60 8.72
C VAL A 197 25.13 -20.45 7.79
N LEU A 198 24.14 -19.64 8.16
CA LEU A 198 23.80 -18.40 7.47
C LEU A 198 24.41 -17.21 8.23
N LEU A 199 25.45 -16.61 7.66
CA LEU A 199 26.10 -15.42 8.22
C LEU A 199 25.46 -14.16 7.64
N VAL A 200 24.96 -13.28 8.50
CA VAL A 200 24.38 -12.00 8.10
C VAL A 200 25.35 -10.87 8.43
N SER A 201 25.68 -10.07 7.41
CA SER A 201 26.53 -8.88 7.57
C SER A 201 25.92 -7.89 8.56
N THR A 202 26.75 -7.16 9.31
CA THR A 202 26.28 -6.29 10.41
C THR A 202 25.84 -4.89 9.96
N ASP A 203 26.11 -4.53 8.71
CA ASP A 203 25.92 -3.20 8.13
C ASP A 203 24.65 -3.08 7.26
N MET A 204 23.82 -4.12 7.20
CA MET A 204 22.62 -4.16 6.34
C MET A 204 21.59 -3.08 6.69
N VAL A 205 21.60 -2.57 7.91
CA VAL A 205 20.73 -1.47 8.36
C VAL A 205 21.06 -0.12 7.72
N LEU A 206 22.31 0.15 7.31
CA LEU A 206 22.73 1.48 6.87
C LEU A 206 22.07 1.90 5.54
N PRO A 207 22.06 1.06 4.48
CA PRO A 207 21.38 1.40 3.23
C PRO A 207 19.89 1.67 3.44
N VAL A 208 19.20 0.79 4.19
CA VAL A 208 17.76 0.90 4.43
C VAL A 208 17.42 2.15 5.24
N ARG A 209 18.16 2.44 6.31
CA ARG A 209 17.96 3.68 7.10
C ARG A 209 18.21 4.94 6.26
N THR A 210 19.18 4.91 5.35
CA THR A 210 19.48 6.04 4.47
C THR A 210 18.33 6.28 3.48
N GLU A 211 17.87 5.20 2.85
CA GLU A 211 16.75 5.22 1.91
C GLU A 211 15.47 5.72 2.59
N VAL A 212 15.06 5.12 3.71
CA VAL A 212 13.81 5.47 4.41
C VAL A 212 13.86 6.91 4.95
N ARG A 213 15.02 7.39 5.42
CA ARG A 213 15.17 8.79 5.85
C ARG A 213 15.01 9.77 4.70
N ARG A 214 15.59 9.47 3.52
CA ARG A 214 15.41 10.31 2.32
C ARG A 214 13.97 10.28 1.82
N LEU A 215 13.36 9.10 1.82
CA LEU A 215 11.98 8.90 1.41
C LEU A 215 10.99 9.66 2.29
N ALA A 216 11.14 9.56 3.62
CA ALA A 216 10.23 10.21 4.56
C ALA A 216 10.53 11.70 4.74
N ASP A 217 11.81 12.09 4.64
CA ASP A 217 12.33 13.44 4.82
C ASP A 217 11.62 14.21 5.94
N ARG A 218 11.71 13.65 7.16
CA ARG A 218 11.05 14.22 8.33
C ARG A 218 11.84 15.42 8.83
N HIS A 219 11.23 16.61 8.79
CA HIS A 219 11.78 17.82 9.37
C HIS A 219 10.64 18.75 9.83
N VAL A 220 10.95 20.00 10.19
CA VAL A 220 9.96 21.01 10.61
C VAL A 220 9.93 22.17 9.63
N LEU A 221 8.73 22.67 9.34
CA LEU A 221 8.53 23.86 8.51
C LEU A 221 7.83 24.96 9.31
N GLU A 222 8.18 26.20 9.03
CA GLU A 222 7.60 27.40 9.65
C GLU A 222 6.27 27.78 8.99
N MET A 223 5.29 28.17 9.80
CA MET A 223 4.02 28.77 9.36
C MET A 223 4.11 30.31 9.40
N PRO A 224 3.22 31.05 8.72
CA PRO A 224 3.25 32.53 8.76
C PRO A 224 3.12 33.16 10.15
N ASP A 225 2.56 32.44 11.12
CA ASP A 225 2.45 32.86 12.52
C ASP A 225 3.73 32.65 13.35
N GLY A 226 4.80 32.13 12.73
CA GLY A 226 6.08 31.83 13.37
C GLY A 226 6.12 30.49 14.10
N THR A 227 5.06 29.68 14.03
CA THR A 227 5.05 28.33 14.61
C THR A 227 5.75 27.33 13.70
N TYR A 228 6.38 26.30 14.28
CA TYR A 228 7.04 25.23 13.54
C TYR A 228 6.26 23.93 13.66
N TRP A 229 6.00 23.29 12.52
CA TRP A 229 5.24 22.05 12.46
C TRP A 229 6.05 20.92 11.85
N PRO A 230 6.03 19.71 12.44
CA PRO A 230 6.66 18.55 11.83
C PRO A 230 5.91 18.16 10.56
N VAL A 231 6.68 17.88 9.52
CA VAL A 231 6.20 17.46 8.21
C VAL A 231 6.93 16.20 7.75
N VAL A 232 6.30 15.51 6.82
CA VAL A 232 6.86 14.34 6.13
C VAL A 232 6.61 14.49 4.64
N ARG A 233 7.48 13.95 3.79
CA ARG A 233 7.30 13.99 2.33
C ARG A 233 5.95 13.39 1.93
N PHE A 234 5.20 14.12 1.11
CA PHE A 234 3.94 13.67 0.55
C PHE A 234 4.20 12.81 -0.70
N GLY A 235 3.42 11.74 -0.91
CA GLY A 235 3.62 10.85 -2.06
C GLY A 235 4.87 9.97 -1.96
N ARG A 236 5.01 9.20 -0.86
CA ARG A 236 6.14 8.26 -0.66
C ARG A 236 6.02 6.96 -1.48
N ASP A 237 4.87 6.72 -2.08
CA ASP A 237 4.57 5.56 -2.92
C ASP A 237 4.03 6.09 -4.25
N VAL A 238 4.95 6.57 -5.09
CA VAL A 238 4.63 7.20 -6.38
C VAL A 238 4.86 6.23 -7.51
N TYR A 239 3.89 6.17 -8.43
CA TYR A 239 4.03 5.37 -9.65
C TYR A 239 4.96 5.99 -10.69
N PHE A 240 5.13 7.31 -10.63
CA PHE A 240 5.84 8.08 -11.65
C PHE A 240 7.10 8.70 -11.05
N LYS A 241 8.25 8.42 -11.66
CA LYS A 241 9.55 8.96 -11.22
C LYS A 241 9.59 10.48 -11.15
N SER A 242 8.83 11.17 -12.00
CA SER A 242 8.72 12.64 -11.97
C SER A 242 8.10 13.20 -10.70
N MET A 243 7.43 12.35 -9.92
CA MET A 243 6.91 12.69 -8.61
C MET A 243 7.87 12.37 -7.47
N GLU A 244 8.94 11.62 -7.74
CA GLU A 244 10.00 11.38 -6.76
C GLU A 244 10.69 12.70 -6.42
N ASP A 245 11.11 12.84 -5.18
CA ASP A 245 11.89 13.98 -4.65
C ASP A 245 11.27 15.39 -4.76
N ARG A 246 10.03 15.52 -5.26
CA ARG A 246 9.31 16.81 -5.24
C ARG A 246 9.24 17.36 -3.81
N PRO A 247 9.47 18.67 -3.59
CA PRO A 247 9.58 19.26 -2.26
C PRO A 247 8.20 19.51 -1.62
N ILE A 248 7.31 18.52 -1.74
CA ILE A 248 5.95 18.54 -1.23
C ILE A 248 5.91 17.76 0.07
N TYR A 249 5.46 18.40 1.13
CA TYR A 249 5.39 17.83 2.46
C TYR A 249 4.00 17.97 3.05
N ALA A 250 3.60 17.04 3.92
CA ALA A 250 2.32 17.03 4.60
C ALA A 250 2.50 17.02 6.12
N SER A 251 1.65 17.74 6.84
CA SER A 251 1.68 17.78 8.30
C SER A 251 0.69 16.79 8.91
N LEU A 252 1.23 15.69 9.44
CA LEU A 252 0.43 14.71 10.22
C LEU A 252 -0.11 15.31 11.52
N GLY A 253 0.49 16.40 12.02
CA GLY A 253 0.00 17.16 13.16
C GLY A 253 -1.36 17.81 12.87
N HIS A 254 -1.45 18.53 11.75
CA HIS A 254 -2.69 19.15 11.29
C HIS A 254 -3.76 18.11 10.98
N LEU A 255 -3.39 16.99 10.34
CA LEU A 255 -4.33 15.91 10.03
C LEU A 255 -5.00 15.36 11.30
N ARG A 256 -4.25 15.23 12.41
CA ARG A 256 -4.80 14.80 13.70
C ARG A 256 -5.78 15.80 14.31
N MET A 257 -5.71 17.07 13.92
CA MET A 257 -6.65 18.13 14.30
C MET A 257 -7.83 18.25 13.32
N GLY A 258 -7.89 17.40 12.29
CA GLY A 258 -8.93 17.42 11.26
C GLY A 258 -8.65 18.36 10.08
N THR A 259 -7.46 18.97 10.02
CA THR A 259 -7.07 19.92 8.97
C THR A 259 -6.10 19.25 7.98
N LEU A 260 -6.34 19.42 6.68
CA LEU A 260 -5.39 18.95 5.65
C LEU A 260 -4.42 20.08 5.35
N ALA A 261 -3.15 19.93 5.75
CA ALA A 261 -2.11 20.92 5.53
C ALA A 261 -0.91 20.28 4.83
N GLY A 262 -0.52 20.88 3.70
CA GLY A 262 0.69 20.54 2.97
C GLY A 262 1.48 21.79 2.63
N ALA A 263 2.76 21.63 2.37
CA ALA A 263 3.66 22.71 2.02
C ALA A 263 4.56 22.32 0.85
N VAL A 264 4.90 23.32 0.05
CA VAL A 264 5.96 23.25 -0.95
C VAL A 264 7.15 24.01 -0.39
N GLU A 265 8.27 23.36 -0.21
CA GLU A 265 9.50 23.96 0.32
C GLU A 265 10.41 24.43 -0.83
N THR A 266 10.72 25.72 -0.84
CA THR A 266 11.68 26.31 -1.78
C THR A 266 12.78 27.07 -1.03
N ALA A 267 13.79 27.55 -1.76
CA ALA A 267 14.81 28.44 -1.20
C ALA A 267 14.22 29.76 -0.64
N ARG A 268 13.00 30.14 -1.04
CA ARG A 268 12.30 31.34 -0.55
C ARG A 268 11.59 31.08 0.78
N GLY A 269 11.33 29.84 1.13
CA GLY A 269 10.59 29.42 2.32
C GLY A 269 9.37 28.56 1.98
N PRO A 270 8.65 28.06 2.99
CA PRO A 270 7.53 27.15 2.78
C PRO A 270 6.28 27.90 2.30
N SER A 271 5.68 27.40 1.24
CA SER A 271 4.36 27.81 0.76
C SER A 271 3.33 26.78 1.17
N TRP A 272 2.40 27.13 2.07
CA TRP A 272 1.42 26.21 2.64
C TRP A 272 0.10 26.23 1.86
N LEU A 273 -0.44 25.05 1.57
CA LEU A 273 -1.80 24.82 1.08
C LEU A 273 -2.59 24.06 2.14
N VAL A 274 -3.58 24.74 2.71
CA VAL A 274 -4.38 24.25 3.84
C VAL A 274 -5.84 24.17 3.43
N ALA A 275 -6.46 23.00 3.52
CA ALA A 275 -7.91 22.87 3.38
C ALA A 275 -8.57 22.97 4.77
N GLU A 276 -9.47 23.94 4.93
CA GLU A 276 -10.17 24.15 6.20
C GLU A 276 -11.08 22.95 6.52
N PRO A 277 -11.17 22.54 7.80
CA PRO A 277 -12.05 21.46 8.20
C PRO A 277 -13.50 21.83 7.95
N ARG A 278 -14.30 20.84 7.59
CA ARG A 278 -15.72 20.99 7.37
C ARG A 278 -16.48 19.83 8.02
N GLU A 279 -17.56 20.16 8.72
CA GLU A 279 -18.49 19.15 9.21
C GLU A 279 -19.16 18.43 8.05
N GLY A 280 -19.24 17.10 8.15
CA GLY A 280 -19.84 16.26 7.14
C GLY A 280 -19.54 14.78 7.37
N GLY A 281 -20.23 13.93 6.59
CA GLY A 281 -19.98 12.48 6.58
C GLY A 281 -18.61 12.11 6.01
N GLU A 282 -18.36 10.81 5.86
CA GLU A 282 -17.14 10.29 5.24
C GLU A 282 -16.93 10.81 3.81
N GLU A 283 -18.01 10.97 3.04
CA GLU A 283 -17.98 11.46 1.66
C GLU A 283 -17.40 12.87 1.54
N VAL A 284 -17.81 13.79 2.42
CA VAL A 284 -17.29 15.17 2.45
C VAL A 284 -15.80 15.17 2.79
N ARG A 285 -15.39 14.39 3.81
CA ARG A 285 -13.97 14.28 4.19
C ARG A 285 -13.11 13.70 3.06
N ARG A 286 -13.63 12.70 2.34
CA ARG A 286 -12.97 12.09 1.19
C ARG A 286 -12.84 13.09 0.03
N LEU A 287 -13.91 13.79 -0.31
CA LEU A 287 -13.86 14.83 -1.34
C LEU A 287 -12.80 15.89 -1.01
N LEU A 288 -12.77 16.38 0.23
CA LEU A 288 -11.76 17.36 0.65
C LEU A 288 -10.34 16.80 0.52
N TYR A 289 -10.14 15.54 0.88
CA TYR A 289 -8.86 14.87 0.68
C TYR A 289 -8.50 14.75 -0.80
N ASP A 290 -9.43 14.30 -1.67
CA ASP A 290 -9.19 14.13 -3.11
C ASP A 290 -8.87 15.47 -3.79
N VAL A 291 -9.59 16.53 -3.41
CA VAL A 291 -9.31 17.90 -3.88
C VAL A 291 -7.92 18.34 -3.40
N TRP A 292 -7.67 18.31 -2.09
CA TRP A 292 -6.39 18.79 -1.53
C TRP A 292 -5.19 17.98 -2.07
N SER A 293 -5.27 16.65 -2.05
CA SER A 293 -4.19 15.75 -2.52
C SER A 293 -3.97 15.84 -4.03
N GLY A 294 -5.02 16.11 -4.82
CA GLY A 294 -4.90 16.32 -6.25
C GLY A 294 -4.26 17.67 -6.60
N PHE A 295 -4.66 18.75 -5.92
CA PHE A 295 -4.16 20.10 -6.23
C PHE A 295 -2.81 20.43 -5.63
N ILE A 296 -2.36 19.77 -4.55
CA ILE A 296 -1.02 20.01 -3.98
C ILE A 296 0.09 19.72 -5.01
N GLY A 297 -0.13 18.76 -5.91
CA GLY A 297 0.77 18.47 -7.02
C GLY A 297 0.85 19.60 -8.06
N LEU A 298 -0.24 20.30 -8.37
CA LEU A 298 -0.16 21.49 -9.24
C LEU A 298 0.34 22.72 -8.49
N TYR A 299 0.09 22.78 -7.19
CA TYR A 299 0.53 23.87 -6.33
C TYR A 299 2.06 24.01 -6.29
N ASP A 300 2.80 22.90 -6.25
CA ASP A 300 4.27 22.89 -6.37
C ASP A 300 4.78 23.58 -7.66
N ARG A 301 4.19 23.21 -8.81
CA ARG A 301 4.52 23.86 -10.10
C ARG A 301 4.17 25.35 -10.06
N LEU A 302 3.00 25.69 -9.51
CA LEU A 302 2.54 27.07 -9.40
C LEU A 302 3.42 27.92 -8.49
N VAL A 303 3.87 27.41 -7.35
CA VAL A 303 4.80 28.11 -6.45
C VAL A 303 6.07 28.46 -7.20
N SER A 304 6.67 27.51 -7.92
CA SER A 304 7.85 27.75 -8.75
C SER A 304 7.64 28.85 -9.81
N GLU A 305 6.52 28.80 -10.53
CA GLU A 305 6.16 29.80 -11.56
C GLU A 305 5.92 31.21 -10.98
N VAL A 306 5.23 31.30 -9.83
CA VAL A 306 5.00 32.59 -9.15
C VAL A 306 6.30 33.16 -8.60
N GLU A 307 7.20 32.30 -8.10
CA GLU A 307 8.50 32.74 -7.60
C GLU A 307 9.38 33.32 -8.70
N ASN A 308 9.37 32.72 -9.89
CA ASN A 308 10.05 33.21 -11.08
C ASN A 308 9.48 34.54 -11.57
N LEU A 309 8.15 34.73 -11.48
CA LEU A 309 7.48 35.98 -11.84
C LEU A 309 7.81 37.12 -10.86
N CYS A 310 8.11 36.78 -9.61
CA CYS A 310 8.38 37.74 -8.54
C CYS A 310 9.75 37.46 -7.89
N PRO A 311 10.88 37.63 -8.60
CA PRO A 311 12.21 37.24 -8.11
C PRO A 311 12.64 38.01 -6.86
N ASP A 312 12.23 39.28 -6.75
CA ASP A 312 12.57 40.18 -5.64
C ASP A 312 11.60 40.09 -4.46
N ALA A 313 10.66 39.14 -4.48
CA ALA A 313 9.71 38.98 -3.39
C ALA A 313 10.42 38.55 -2.09
N PRO A 314 9.95 39.02 -0.93
CA PRO A 314 10.56 38.68 0.35
C PRO A 314 10.43 37.19 0.67
N ALA A 315 11.53 36.61 1.15
CA ALA A 315 11.54 35.27 1.73
C ALA A 315 10.61 35.16 2.95
N GLY A 316 10.28 33.93 3.30
CA GLY A 316 9.48 33.57 4.46
C GLY A 316 8.15 32.90 4.10
N PRO A 317 7.51 32.28 5.10
CA PRO A 317 6.32 31.46 4.91
C PRO A 317 5.14 32.24 4.32
N VAL A 318 4.35 31.57 3.48
CA VAL A 318 3.04 32.05 2.99
C VAL A 318 2.02 30.94 3.13
N GLU A 319 0.75 31.29 3.26
CA GLU A 319 -0.33 30.31 3.43
C GLU A 319 -1.53 30.61 2.53
N ILE A 320 -2.00 29.59 1.82
CA ILE A 320 -3.24 29.59 1.05
C ILE A 320 -4.25 28.65 1.74
N ARG A 321 -5.37 29.22 2.18
CA ARG A 321 -6.49 28.49 2.79
C ARG A 321 -7.58 28.22 1.75
N LEU A 322 -7.93 26.96 1.56
CA LEU A 322 -9.05 26.52 0.76
C LEU A 322 -10.29 26.36 1.65
N ASP A 323 -11.28 27.22 1.44
CA ASP A 323 -12.54 27.26 2.18
C ASP A 323 -13.67 26.65 1.34
N PHE A 324 -14.06 25.43 1.71
CA PHE A 324 -15.16 24.66 1.12
C PHE A 324 -16.46 24.72 1.95
N SER A 325 -16.57 25.67 2.89
CA SER A 325 -17.71 25.75 3.82
C SER A 325 -19.08 25.87 3.12
N GLU A 326 -19.13 26.56 1.98
CA GLU A 326 -20.36 26.80 1.23
C GLU A 326 -20.65 25.73 0.17
N VAL A 327 -19.66 24.91 -0.22
CA VAL A 327 -19.77 23.92 -1.30
C VAL A 327 -20.82 22.87 -0.99
N THR A 328 -21.78 22.60 -1.86
CA THR A 328 -22.73 21.49 -1.66
C THR A 328 -22.21 20.24 -2.37
N VAL A 329 -22.10 19.13 -1.64
CA VAL A 329 -21.88 17.80 -2.25
C VAL A 329 -23.25 17.30 -2.69
N PRO A 330 -23.51 17.08 -3.98
CA PRO A 330 -24.82 16.64 -4.43
C PRO A 330 -25.09 15.20 -3.97
N ASP A 331 -26.21 14.96 -3.26
CA ASP A 331 -26.68 13.61 -2.91
C ASP A 331 -27.22 12.85 -4.14
N GLU A 332 -27.70 13.60 -5.15
CA GLU A 332 -28.17 13.11 -6.44
C GLU A 332 -27.57 13.95 -7.57
N TYR A 333 -27.36 13.35 -8.74
CA TYR A 333 -26.89 14.07 -9.92
C TYR A 333 -27.88 15.15 -10.32
N ALA A 334 -27.53 16.41 -10.07
CA ALA A 334 -28.16 17.52 -10.75
C ALA A 334 -27.72 17.47 -12.21
N LYS A 335 -28.65 17.25 -13.15
CA LYS A 335 -28.41 17.68 -14.53
C LYS A 335 -27.98 19.13 -14.45
N PRO A 336 -26.85 19.55 -15.07
CA PRO A 336 -26.54 20.96 -15.18
C PRO A 336 -27.77 21.64 -15.75
N GLN A 337 -28.46 22.47 -14.96
CA GLN A 337 -29.39 23.41 -15.55
C GLN A 337 -28.50 24.28 -16.44
N LEU A 338 -28.74 24.22 -17.75
CA LEU A 338 -27.92 24.80 -18.81
C LEU A 338 -27.72 26.33 -18.71
N VAL A 339 -28.10 26.99 -17.60
CA VAL A 339 -28.25 28.44 -17.50
C VAL A 339 -27.87 29.05 -16.13
N GLU A 340 -27.42 28.29 -15.11
CA GLU A 340 -26.85 28.96 -13.92
C GLU A 340 -25.37 29.28 -14.15
N VAL A 341 -25.04 30.57 -14.19
CA VAL A 341 -23.64 31.03 -14.16
C VAL A 341 -23.07 30.64 -12.80
N ILE A 342 -22.28 29.56 -12.78
CA ILE A 342 -21.55 29.15 -11.58
C ILE A 342 -20.52 30.24 -11.29
N GLY A 343 -20.52 30.76 -10.06
CA GLY A 343 -19.60 31.81 -9.65
C GLY A 343 -18.14 31.35 -9.66
N GLU A 344 -17.21 32.29 -9.84
CA GLU A 344 -15.78 32.03 -9.62
C GLU A 344 -15.44 31.99 -8.12
N PRO A 345 -14.38 31.26 -7.71
CA PRO A 345 -13.91 31.30 -6.32
C PRO A 345 -13.48 32.70 -5.89
N GLY A 346 -13.90 33.12 -4.70
CA GLY A 346 -13.53 34.42 -4.13
C GLY A 346 -12.18 34.35 -3.43
N VAL A 347 -11.29 35.30 -3.72
CA VAL A 347 -9.95 35.38 -3.08
C VAL A 347 -9.87 36.59 -2.16
N ARG A 348 -9.52 36.36 -0.88
CA ARG A 348 -9.25 37.41 0.12
C ARG A 348 -7.81 37.29 0.62
N VAL A 349 -7.09 38.41 0.67
CA VAL A 349 -5.64 38.42 0.99
C VAL A 349 -5.38 39.29 2.22
N ASP A 350 -4.69 38.72 3.19
CA ASP A 350 -4.15 39.40 4.36
C ASP A 350 -2.62 39.49 4.23
N LEU A 351 -2.14 40.70 3.93
CA LEU A 351 -0.70 40.97 3.74
C LEU A 351 0.07 40.99 5.06
N GLN A 352 -0.59 41.25 6.19
CA GLN A 352 0.07 41.26 7.50
C GLN A 352 0.30 39.84 8.00
N GLN A 353 -0.71 38.98 7.87
CA GLN A 353 -0.64 37.57 8.23
C GLN A 353 0.04 36.70 7.15
N ARG A 354 0.34 37.27 5.98
CA ARG A 354 0.87 36.56 4.80
C ARG A 354 0.00 35.34 4.41
N THR A 355 -1.32 35.51 4.51
CA THR A 355 -2.31 34.47 4.23
C THR A 355 -3.28 34.92 3.15
N ALA A 356 -3.68 34.02 2.25
CA ALA A 356 -4.81 34.23 1.35
C ALA A 356 -5.85 33.12 1.55
N ARG A 357 -7.13 33.48 1.52
CA ARG A 357 -8.25 32.55 1.60
C ARG A 357 -8.98 32.50 0.26
N VAL A 358 -9.13 31.31 -0.29
CA VAL A 358 -9.90 31.00 -1.50
C VAL A 358 -11.19 30.34 -1.08
N ARG A 359 -12.32 30.99 -1.36
CA ARG A 359 -13.66 30.54 -0.97
C ARG A 359 -14.43 30.05 -2.18
N PHE A 360 -14.88 28.80 -2.13
CA PHE A 360 -15.58 28.16 -3.24
C PHE A 360 -17.10 28.31 -3.12
N PRO A 361 -17.81 28.67 -4.19
CA PRO A 361 -19.28 28.81 -4.18
C PRO A 361 -19.98 27.45 -4.06
N SER A 362 -21.25 27.45 -3.66
CA SER A 362 -22.01 26.24 -3.37
C SER A 362 -22.04 25.23 -4.52
N SER A 363 -22.29 25.69 -5.75
CA SER A 363 -22.36 24.86 -6.95
C SER A 363 -21.01 24.61 -7.65
N PHE A 364 -19.87 24.90 -7.00
CA PHE A 364 -18.55 24.84 -7.63
C PHE A 364 -18.21 23.45 -8.21
N LEU A 365 -18.66 22.37 -7.57
CA LEU A 365 -18.37 21.00 -8.01
C LEU A 365 -18.91 20.67 -9.40
N THR A 366 -19.93 21.39 -9.87
CA THR A 366 -20.50 21.20 -11.21
C THR A 366 -19.46 21.43 -12.32
N HIS A 367 -18.42 22.23 -12.08
CA HIS A 367 -17.33 22.40 -13.05
C HIS A 367 -16.52 21.14 -13.34
N PHE A 368 -16.62 20.11 -12.49
CA PHE A 368 -15.94 18.83 -12.67
C PHE A 368 -16.83 17.76 -13.33
N GLN A 369 -18.09 18.09 -13.67
CA GLN A 369 -19.05 17.19 -14.36
C GLN A 369 -19.01 17.30 -15.89
N GLN A 370 -17.89 17.76 -16.43
CA GLN A 370 -17.67 17.96 -17.87
C GLN A 370 -16.26 17.47 -18.24
N PRO A 371 -15.98 17.19 -19.53
CA PRO A 371 -14.67 16.69 -19.94
C PRO A 371 -13.56 17.75 -19.91
N GLU A 372 -13.89 19.04 -20.05
CA GLU A 372 -12.93 20.14 -20.02
C GLU A 372 -12.48 20.47 -18.58
N ASN A 373 -11.24 20.92 -18.39
CA ASN A 373 -10.64 21.19 -17.07
C ASN A 373 -10.98 22.57 -16.48
N THR A 374 -12.19 23.08 -16.70
CA THR A 374 -12.60 24.40 -16.21
C THR A 374 -12.49 24.51 -14.69
N GLY A 375 -12.89 23.48 -13.96
CA GLY A 375 -12.81 23.47 -12.49
C GLY A 375 -11.37 23.59 -12.00
N GLU A 376 -10.47 22.78 -12.56
CA GLU A 376 -9.04 22.83 -12.26
C GLU A 376 -8.43 24.21 -12.55
N ARG A 377 -8.76 24.80 -13.71
CA ARG A 377 -8.30 26.14 -14.08
C ARG A 377 -8.76 27.21 -13.10
N LEU A 378 -10.02 27.16 -12.67
CA LEU A 378 -10.54 28.11 -11.68
C LEU A 378 -9.88 27.96 -10.31
N VAL A 379 -9.61 26.73 -9.86
CA VAL A 379 -8.87 26.47 -8.61
C VAL A 379 -7.45 27.04 -8.71
N VAL A 380 -6.69 26.64 -9.74
CA VAL A 380 -5.29 27.07 -9.91
C VAL A 380 -5.18 28.58 -10.06
N ARG A 381 -6.05 29.20 -10.87
CA ARG A 381 -6.09 30.66 -11.05
C ARG A 381 -6.37 31.39 -9.75
N SER A 382 -7.28 30.86 -8.91
CA SER A 382 -7.61 31.48 -7.62
C SER A 382 -6.47 31.37 -6.62
N ILE A 383 -5.77 30.24 -6.60
CA ILE A 383 -4.56 30.05 -5.79
C ILE A 383 -3.42 30.97 -6.30
N ALA A 384 -3.25 31.07 -7.62
CA ALA A 384 -2.26 31.94 -8.26
C ALA A 384 -2.50 33.40 -7.89
N LYS A 385 -3.75 33.86 -7.94
CA LYS A 385 -4.14 35.20 -7.49
C LYS A 385 -3.75 35.46 -6.04
N GLY A 386 -3.98 34.49 -5.15
CA GLY A 386 -3.58 34.57 -3.75
C GLY A 386 -2.05 34.66 -3.60
N LEU A 387 -1.29 33.76 -4.22
CA LEU A 387 0.17 33.75 -4.15
C LEU A 387 0.80 35.02 -4.73
N VAL A 388 0.39 35.44 -5.94
CA VAL A 388 0.92 36.66 -6.58
C VAL A 388 0.62 37.89 -5.73
N SER A 389 -0.57 37.98 -5.13
CA SER A 389 -0.94 39.07 -4.21
C SER A 389 0.00 39.13 -3.00
N LEU A 390 0.30 37.98 -2.39
CA LEU A 390 1.21 37.88 -1.25
C LEU A 390 2.65 38.24 -1.62
N HIS A 391 3.17 37.71 -2.73
CA HIS A 391 4.54 37.97 -3.17
C HIS A 391 4.76 39.42 -3.64
N ARG A 392 3.80 40.01 -4.37
CA ARG A 392 3.86 41.41 -4.81
C ARG A 392 3.41 42.42 -3.75
N ARG A 393 2.86 41.95 -2.63
CA ARG A 393 2.28 42.76 -1.55
C ARG A 393 1.18 43.72 -2.04
N VAL A 394 0.27 43.21 -2.86
CA VAL A 394 -0.89 43.96 -3.39
C VAL A 394 -2.18 43.21 -3.09
N GLN A 395 -3.27 43.95 -2.80
CA GLN A 395 -4.58 43.34 -2.52
C GLN A 395 -5.50 43.29 -3.75
N ALA A 396 -5.26 44.13 -4.76
CA ALA A 396 -6.08 44.24 -5.96
C ALA A 396 -5.23 44.75 -7.14
N GLY A 397 -5.79 44.73 -8.35
CA GLY A 397 -5.14 45.25 -9.55
C GLY A 397 -4.06 44.34 -10.13
N ILE A 398 -4.12 43.03 -9.84
CA ILE A 398 -3.33 42.05 -10.56
C ILE A 398 -3.89 41.96 -11.99
N ASP A 399 -2.99 42.03 -12.97
CA ASP A 399 -3.35 41.85 -14.37
C ASP A 399 -3.87 40.43 -14.60
N GLU A 400 -5.10 40.32 -15.10
CA GLU A 400 -5.76 39.05 -15.37
C GLU A 400 -5.01 38.25 -16.44
N ALA A 401 -4.35 38.92 -17.41
CA ALA A 401 -3.54 38.25 -18.42
C ALA A 401 -2.35 37.49 -17.81
N ILE A 402 -1.77 38.02 -16.73
CA ILE A 402 -0.67 37.34 -16.00
C ILE A 402 -1.20 36.08 -15.30
N LEU A 403 -2.41 36.14 -14.73
CA LEU A 403 -3.01 34.98 -14.05
C LEU A 403 -3.39 33.89 -15.04
N ASP A 404 -3.91 34.24 -16.20
CA ASP A 404 -4.24 33.29 -17.26
C ASP A 404 -2.98 32.60 -17.80
N ASP A 405 -1.93 33.38 -18.06
CA ASP A 405 -0.62 32.90 -18.51
C ASP A 405 0.06 31.96 -17.49
N LEU A 406 0.01 32.29 -16.19
CA LEU A 406 0.46 31.38 -15.12
C LEU A 406 -0.35 30.09 -15.09
N THR A 407 -1.68 30.19 -15.21
CA THR A 407 -2.58 29.04 -15.19
C THR A 407 -2.29 28.11 -16.37
N ASP A 408 -2.05 28.68 -17.56
CA ASP A 408 -1.69 27.92 -18.76
C ASP A 408 -0.34 27.21 -18.64
N ARG A 409 0.67 27.85 -18.04
CA ARG A 409 1.96 27.18 -17.78
C ARG A 409 1.84 26.01 -16.81
N VAL A 410 1.02 26.14 -15.76
CA VAL A 410 0.90 25.11 -14.71
C VAL A 410 0.04 23.92 -15.15
N ILE A 411 -1.12 24.20 -15.75
CA ILE A 411 -2.08 23.17 -16.16
C ILE A 411 -1.73 22.60 -17.53
N GLY A 412 -1.21 23.43 -18.44
CA GLY A 412 -0.97 23.04 -19.83
C GLY A 412 -2.29 22.79 -20.59
N GLY A 413 -2.38 21.65 -21.26
CA GLY A 413 -3.50 21.33 -22.14
C GLY A 413 -4.83 21.06 -21.43
N ALA A 414 -5.93 21.06 -22.19
CA ALA A 414 -7.29 20.83 -21.68
C ALA A 414 -7.51 19.43 -21.06
N GLY A 415 -6.60 18.48 -21.31
CA GLY A 415 -6.66 17.11 -20.76
C GLY A 415 -6.19 16.99 -19.30
N THR A 416 -5.54 18.01 -18.75
CA THR A 416 -5.04 18.00 -17.37
C THR A 416 -6.22 18.14 -16.40
N ARG A 417 -6.72 17.00 -15.93
CA ARG A 417 -7.88 16.86 -15.06
C ARG A 417 -7.48 16.17 -13.76
N ILE A 418 -7.95 16.70 -12.63
CA ILE A 418 -7.65 16.15 -11.30
C ILE A 418 -8.88 15.44 -10.77
N LEU A 419 -10.02 16.15 -10.75
CA LEU A 419 -11.25 15.63 -10.19
C LEU A 419 -12.19 15.17 -11.29
N HIS A 420 -12.92 14.09 -11.03
CA HIS A 420 -13.73 13.41 -12.01
C HIS A 420 -15.10 13.10 -11.39
N LEU A 421 -16.12 13.89 -11.74
CA LEU A 421 -17.48 13.65 -11.29
C LEU A 421 -18.29 13.03 -12.41
N PHE A 422 -18.26 11.69 -12.46
CA PHE A 422 -19.01 10.90 -13.42
C PHE A 422 -20.46 10.70 -12.98
N HIS A 423 -21.34 10.48 -13.95
CA HIS A 423 -22.73 10.10 -13.71
C HIS A 423 -22.95 8.63 -14.09
N THR A 424 -23.68 7.90 -13.25
CA THR A 424 -24.18 6.56 -13.57
C THR A 424 -25.71 6.52 -13.49
N TYR A 425 -26.33 5.79 -14.42
CA TYR A 425 -27.77 5.49 -14.43
C TYR A 425 -28.09 4.12 -13.84
N TYR A 426 -27.07 3.35 -13.46
CA TYR A 426 -27.23 1.98 -13.00
C TYR A 426 -27.03 1.91 -11.49
N PRO A 427 -28.09 1.64 -10.70
CA PRO A 427 -27.97 1.54 -9.25
C PRO A 427 -26.91 0.53 -8.79
N ILE A 428 -26.70 -0.54 -9.55
CA ILE A 428 -25.65 -1.52 -9.23
C ILE A 428 -24.24 -0.93 -9.33
N GLU A 429 -23.96 -0.07 -10.32
CA GLU A 429 -22.66 0.61 -10.41
C GLU A 429 -22.47 1.55 -9.21
N GLN A 430 -23.53 2.25 -8.78
CA GLN A 430 -23.48 3.09 -7.59
C GLN A 430 -23.19 2.27 -6.32
N LEU A 431 -23.85 1.12 -6.15
CA LEU A 431 -23.61 0.22 -5.01
C LEU A 431 -22.18 -0.33 -5.00
N LEU A 432 -21.67 -0.77 -6.15
CA LEU A 432 -20.30 -1.26 -6.27
C LEU A 432 -19.28 -0.15 -5.97
N LEU A 433 -19.49 1.07 -6.46
CA LEU A 433 -18.61 2.22 -6.17
C LEU A 433 -18.65 2.66 -4.70
N GLN A 434 -19.76 2.42 -4.00
CA GLN A 434 -19.87 2.65 -2.55
C GLN A 434 -19.16 1.56 -1.75
N GLN A 435 -19.08 0.34 -2.26
CA GLN A 435 -18.34 -0.77 -1.67
C GLN A 435 -16.89 -0.76 -2.15
N ARG A 436 -16.05 0.05 -1.49
CA ARG A 436 -14.61 0.01 -1.74
C ARG A 436 -13.98 -1.19 -1.04
N HIS A 437 -13.33 -2.03 -1.83
CA HIS A 437 -12.52 -3.13 -1.33
C HIS A 437 -11.04 -2.75 -1.35
N GLU A 438 -10.27 -3.30 -0.41
CA GLU A 438 -8.82 -3.12 -0.38
C GLU A 438 -8.19 -3.80 -1.60
N LEU A 439 -7.37 -3.06 -2.34
CA LEU A 439 -6.64 -3.60 -3.47
C LEU A 439 -5.54 -4.55 -2.99
N VAL A 440 -5.61 -5.80 -3.43
CA VAL A 440 -4.67 -6.86 -3.06
C VAL A 440 -3.73 -7.15 -4.22
N PHE A 441 -2.44 -6.97 -4.00
CA PHE A 441 -1.39 -7.44 -4.89
C PHE A 441 -0.66 -8.67 -4.33
N LEU A 442 0.08 -9.35 -5.19
CA LEU A 442 0.89 -10.50 -4.81
C LEU A 442 2.02 -10.05 -3.88
N ALA A 443 2.02 -10.58 -2.65
CA ALA A 443 3.10 -10.38 -1.70
C ALA A 443 4.38 -11.07 -2.19
N ARG A 444 5.40 -10.27 -2.54
CA ARG A 444 6.66 -10.78 -3.10
C ARG A 444 7.40 -11.64 -2.08
N GLU A 445 7.30 -11.29 -0.81
CA GLU A 445 7.91 -12.03 0.28
C GLU A 445 7.38 -13.45 0.47
N ASP A 446 6.09 -13.68 0.22
CA ASP A 446 5.49 -15.02 0.25
C ASP A 446 5.88 -15.81 -1.00
N LEU A 447 5.89 -15.16 -2.17
CA LEU A 447 6.31 -15.80 -3.41
C LEU A 447 7.76 -16.28 -3.33
N SER A 448 8.69 -15.41 -2.92
CA SER A 448 10.12 -15.75 -2.78
C SER A 448 10.33 -16.87 -1.78
N PHE A 449 9.58 -16.88 -0.68
CA PHE A 449 9.70 -17.93 0.34
C PHE A 449 9.14 -19.28 -0.13
N LEU A 450 8.02 -19.30 -0.83
CA LEU A 450 7.37 -20.54 -1.27
C LEU A 450 8.09 -21.24 -2.43
N ARG A 451 9.02 -20.56 -3.10
CA ARG A 451 9.95 -21.17 -4.06
C ARG A 451 11.01 -22.04 -3.39
N LEU A 452 11.31 -21.77 -2.12
CA LEU A 452 12.28 -22.54 -1.36
C LEU A 452 11.80 -23.99 -1.18
N GLY A 453 12.65 -24.96 -1.50
CA GLY A 453 12.30 -26.38 -1.42
C GLY A 453 11.25 -26.83 -2.45
N LEU A 454 10.95 -26.05 -3.49
CA LEU A 454 9.90 -26.38 -4.45
C LEU A 454 10.17 -27.68 -5.24
N SER A 455 11.41 -27.92 -5.66
CA SER A 455 11.86 -29.13 -6.36
C SER A 455 11.96 -30.38 -5.48
N GLU A 456 11.95 -30.24 -4.15
CA GLU A 456 12.11 -31.36 -3.22
C GLU A 456 10.98 -32.39 -3.40
N GLY A 457 11.36 -33.66 -3.60
CA GLY A 457 10.42 -34.76 -3.81
C GLY A 457 9.79 -34.82 -5.20
N CYS A 458 10.13 -33.90 -6.12
CA CYS A 458 9.62 -33.90 -7.49
C CYS A 458 10.57 -34.59 -8.49
N THR A 459 11.82 -34.85 -8.11
CA THR A 459 12.82 -35.50 -8.96
C THR A 459 13.84 -36.29 -8.14
N THR A 460 14.51 -37.25 -8.79
CA THR A 460 15.69 -37.95 -8.26
C THR A 460 17.00 -37.27 -8.66
N ALA A 461 16.95 -36.28 -9.55
CA ALA A 461 18.12 -35.48 -9.92
C ALA A 461 18.67 -34.72 -8.71
N GLN A 462 19.99 -34.60 -8.64
CA GLN A 462 20.64 -33.93 -7.51
C GLN A 462 20.46 -32.41 -7.60
N PRO A 463 20.20 -31.71 -6.49
CA PRO A 463 20.29 -30.25 -6.45
C PRO A 463 21.65 -29.76 -6.97
N GLY A 464 21.66 -28.67 -7.73
CA GLY A 464 22.85 -28.14 -8.43
C GLY A 464 23.09 -28.74 -9.82
N THR A 465 22.15 -29.52 -10.36
CA THR A 465 22.22 -30.10 -11.72
C THR A 465 21.05 -29.64 -12.58
N SER A 466 21.08 -29.96 -13.88
CA SER A 466 20.01 -29.62 -14.82
C SER A 466 19.33 -30.87 -15.39
N ILE A 467 18.01 -30.81 -15.57
CA ILE A 467 17.23 -31.78 -16.33
C ILE A 467 17.15 -31.26 -17.77
N VAL A 468 17.47 -32.11 -18.76
CA VAL A 468 17.62 -31.67 -20.17
C VAL A 468 16.70 -32.38 -21.17
N SER A 469 15.99 -33.43 -20.72
CA SER A 469 15.07 -34.17 -21.57
C SER A 469 13.67 -33.58 -21.51
N LYS A 470 13.05 -33.35 -22.68
CA LYS A 470 11.66 -32.86 -22.78
C LYS A 470 10.67 -33.69 -21.95
N ALA A 471 10.83 -35.01 -21.94
CA ALA A 471 9.95 -35.90 -21.17
C ALA A 471 10.19 -35.78 -19.66
N GLU A 472 11.46 -35.74 -19.23
CA GLU A 472 11.82 -35.63 -17.81
C GLU A 472 11.48 -34.25 -17.24
N CYS A 473 11.68 -33.18 -18.01
CA CYS A 473 11.30 -31.83 -17.62
C CYS A 473 9.78 -31.70 -17.41
N ASN A 474 8.97 -32.27 -18.31
CA ASN A 474 7.51 -32.28 -18.13
C ASN A 474 7.08 -33.16 -16.95
N ASP A 475 7.67 -34.34 -16.76
CA ASP A 475 7.38 -35.18 -15.59
C ASP A 475 7.71 -34.46 -14.27
N PHE A 476 8.84 -33.75 -14.21
CA PHE A 476 9.20 -32.91 -13.08
C PHE A 476 8.16 -31.80 -12.84
N LEU A 477 7.80 -31.03 -13.88
CA LEU A 477 6.85 -29.92 -13.75
C LEU A 477 5.45 -30.41 -13.35
N HIS A 478 4.97 -31.54 -13.88
CA HIS A 478 3.72 -32.17 -13.42
C HIS A 478 3.76 -32.50 -11.92
N LYS A 479 4.88 -33.06 -11.43
CA LYS A 479 5.04 -33.33 -9.99
C LYS A 479 5.10 -32.06 -9.14
N VAL A 480 5.68 -30.98 -9.66
CA VAL A 480 5.66 -29.66 -9.00
C VAL A 480 4.22 -29.13 -8.93
N VAL A 481 3.47 -29.21 -10.03
CA VAL A 481 2.04 -28.84 -10.07
C VAL A 481 1.25 -29.67 -9.06
N ASP A 482 1.41 -31.00 -9.02
CA ASP A 482 0.74 -31.88 -8.06
C ASP A 482 1.10 -31.51 -6.61
N LYS A 483 2.37 -31.19 -6.35
CA LYS A 483 2.82 -30.76 -5.02
C LYS A 483 2.13 -29.46 -4.59
N LEU A 484 2.13 -28.44 -5.45
CA LEU A 484 1.51 -27.14 -5.18
C LEU A 484 -0.02 -27.27 -5.04
N TRP A 485 -0.66 -28.05 -5.89
CA TRP A 485 -2.09 -28.37 -5.79
C TRP A 485 -2.41 -29.04 -4.45
N ASN A 486 -1.64 -30.06 -4.05
CA ASN A 486 -1.84 -30.73 -2.78
C ASN A 486 -1.65 -29.80 -1.57
N GLN A 487 -0.69 -28.87 -1.63
CA GLN A 487 -0.52 -27.85 -0.59
C GLN A 487 -1.71 -26.89 -0.51
N LEU A 488 -2.18 -26.38 -1.65
CA LEU A 488 -3.38 -25.54 -1.73
C LEU A 488 -4.61 -26.28 -1.16
N ARG A 489 -4.79 -27.54 -1.55
CA ARG A 489 -5.89 -28.39 -1.05
C ARG A 489 -5.86 -28.54 0.46
N ILE A 490 -4.69 -28.79 1.05
CA ILE A 490 -4.52 -28.93 2.50
C ILE A 490 -4.86 -27.62 3.22
N LEU A 491 -4.47 -26.47 2.65
CA LEU A 491 -4.81 -25.17 3.21
C LEU A 491 -6.31 -24.88 3.10
N LEU A 492 -6.89 -25.03 1.91
CA LEU A 492 -8.32 -24.76 1.65
C LEU A 492 -9.25 -25.56 2.56
N ARG A 493 -8.92 -26.81 2.86
CA ARG A 493 -9.69 -27.65 3.79
C ARG A 493 -9.77 -27.13 5.23
N GLN A 494 -8.90 -26.19 5.60
CA GLN A 494 -8.92 -25.56 6.92
C GLN A 494 -9.88 -24.38 6.98
N PHE A 495 -10.27 -23.81 5.84
CA PHE A 495 -11.00 -22.55 5.78
C PHE A 495 -12.50 -22.74 5.55
N ASP A 496 -13.29 -21.84 6.11
CA ASP A 496 -14.71 -21.74 5.78
C ASP A 496 -14.89 -21.31 4.32
N ARG A 497 -15.71 -22.04 3.57
CA ARG A 497 -15.96 -21.76 2.14
C ARG A 497 -16.49 -20.35 1.92
N ALA A 498 -17.45 -19.88 2.72
CA ALA A 498 -18.03 -18.56 2.54
C ALA A 498 -17.01 -17.46 2.84
N SER A 499 -16.14 -17.66 3.82
CA SER A 499 -15.03 -16.75 4.12
C SER A 499 -14.04 -16.65 2.97
N VAL A 500 -13.63 -17.78 2.37
CA VAL A 500 -12.70 -17.76 1.23
C VAL A 500 -13.37 -17.09 0.03
N ALA A 501 -14.60 -17.51 -0.32
CA ALA A 501 -15.34 -16.96 -1.44
C ALA A 501 -15.52 -15.44 -1.34
N ARG A 502 -15.91 -14.94 -0.15
CA ARG A 502 -16.04 -13.50 0.08
C ARG A 502 -14.72 -12.78 -0.16
N LYS A 503 -13.63 -13.21 0.48
CA LYS A 503 -12.34 -12.50 0.42
C LYS A 503 -11.75 -12.47 -0.99
N VAL A 504 -11.88 -13.55 -1.76
CA VAL A 504 -11.37 -13.62 -3.14
C VAL A 504 -12.26 -12.82 -4.12
N ILE A 505 -13.58 -12.76 -3.89
CA ILE A 505 -14.49 -11.91 -4.67
C ILE A 505 -14.21 -10.44 -4.37
N GLU A 506 -14.05 -10.06 -3.10
CA GLU A 506 -13.67 -8.68 -2.69
C GLU A 506 -12.35 -8.26 -3.35
N ALA A 507 -11.34 -9.13 -3.35
CA ALA A 507 -10.06 -8.86 -4.02
C ALA A 507 -10.22 -8.74 -5.55
N HIS A 508 -11.05 -9.57 -6.17
CA HIS A 508 -11.32 -9.50 -7.60
C HIS A 508 -12.04 -8.20 -7.98
N GLU A 509 -13.06 -7.81 -7.21
CA GLU A 509 -13.82 -6.58 -7.41
C GLU A 509 -12.92 -5.36 -7.21
N ALA A 510 -12.03 -5.35 -6.20
CA ALA A 510 -11.04 -4.28 -6.01
C ALA A 510 -10.16 -4.08 -7.25
N ILE A 511 -9.73 -5.18 -7.89
CA ILE A 511 -8.93 -5.14 -9.13
C ILE A 511 -9.74 -4.57 -10.30
N LEU A 512 -11.00 -4.98 -10.45
CA LEU A 512 -11.88 -4.47 -11.51
C LEU A 512 -12.15 -2.97 -11.33
N GLN A 513 -12.42 -2.52 -10.11
CA GLN A 513 -12.62 -1.12 -9.78
C GLN A 513 -11.37 -0.29 -10.06
N ASP A 514 -10.18 -0.76 -9.65
CA ASP A 514 -8.92 -0.06 -9.92
C ASP A 514 -8.60 -0.02 -11.43
N ARG A 515 -8.89 -1.10 -12.17
CA ARG A 515 -8.75 -1.13 -13.64
C ARG A 515 -9.71 -0.16 -14.33
N ASP A 516 -10.98 -0.15 -13.93
CA ASP A 516 -12.00 0.74 -14.47
C ASP A 516 -11.68 2.21 -14.16
N GLN A 517 -11.21 2.51 -12.95
CA GLN A 517 -10.73 3.85 -12.58
C GLN A 517 -9.63 4.32 -13.54
N TRP A 518 -8.57 3.51 -13.74
CA TRP A 518 -7.48 3.87 -14.64
C TRP A 518 -7.93 4.05 -16.10
N ARG A 519 -8.86 3.21 -16.58
CA ARG A 519 -9.45 3.36 -17.92
C ARG A 519 -10.26 4.66 -18.02
N ARG A 520 -11.12 4.95 -17.05
CA ARG A 520 -11.95 6.17 -17.03
C ARG A 520 -11.14 7.45 -16.89
N THR A 521 -9.95 7.40 -16.31
CA THR A 521 -9.06 8.55 -16.17
C THR A 521 -7.86 8.54 -17.13
N ALA A 522 -7.85 7.66 -18.13
CA ALA A 522 -6.68 7.46 -19.01
C ALA A 522 -6.20 8.75 -19.69
N GLN A 523 -7.11 9.59 -20.18
CA GLN A 523 -6.76 10.89 -20.77
C GLN A 523 -6.05 11.80 -19.76
N ALA A 524 -6.57 11.87 -18.54
CA ALA A 524 -6.03 12.70 -17.47
C ALA A 524 -4.63 12.23 -17.05
N VAL A 525 -4.46 10.91 -16.88
CA VAL A 525 -3.18 10.29 -16.55
C VAL A 525 -2.14 10.58 -17.64
N LEU A 526 -2.50 10.44 -18.92
CA LEU A 526 -1.62 10.81 -20.03
C LEU A 526 -1.25 12.29 -20.01
N ALA A 527 -2.23 13.18 -19.83
CA ALA A 527 -1.98 14.62 -19.82
C ALA A 527 -1.10 15.08 -18.65
N LEU A 528 -1.29 14.52 -17.46
CA LEU A 528 -0.56 14.88 -16.25
C LEU A 528 0.90 14.40 -16.26
N TYR A 529 1.15 13.21 -16.78
CA TYR A 529 2.41 12.49 -16.55
C TYR A 529 3.23 12.18 -17.81
N ALA A 530 2.65 12.26 -19.01
CA ALA A 530 3.41 12.01 -20.25
C ALA A 530 4.60 12.95 -20.49
N PRO A 531 4.58 14.24 -20.08
CA PRO A 531 5.75 15.10 -20.23
C PRO A 531 6.97 14.62 -19.44
N ASP A 532 6.75 13.93 -18.33
CA ASP A 532 7.77 13.67 -17.32
C ASP A 532 8.08 12.17 -17.14
N GLY A 533 7.45 11.26 -17.91
CA GLY A 533 7.70 9.82 -17.77
C GLY A 533 6.96 8.91 -18.78
N ASP A 534 7.34 7.62 -18.78
CA ASP A 534 6.69 6.60 -19.60
C ASP A 534 5.42 6.09 -18.92
N VAL A 535 4.31 6.82 -19.16
CA VAL A 535 2.99 6.47 -18.64
C VAL A 535 2.54 5.07 -19.05
N PHE A 536 2.90 4.64 -20.26
CA PHE A 536 2.50 3.34 -20.76
C PHE A 536 3.21 2.21 -20.04
N ALA A 537 4.51 2.34 -19.78
CA ALA A 537 5.25 1.35 -19.01
C ALA A 537 4.67 1.19 -17.60
N VAL A 538 4.43 2.29 -16.89
CA VAL A 538 3.85 2.29 -15.53
C VAL A 538 2.46 1.67 -15.51
N ALA A 539 1.58 2.11 -16.42
CA ALA A 539 0.21 1.61 -16.48
C ALA A 539 0.16 0.12 -16.88
N HIS A 540 1.07 -0.32 -17.75
CA HIS A 540 1.20 -1.72 -18.16
C HIS A 540 1.72 -2.60 -17.03
N GLU A 541 2.74 -2.19 -16.28
CA GLU A 541 3.22 -2.94 -15.11
C GLU A 541 2.11 -3.16 -14.09
N ARG A 542 1.33 -2.11 -13.80
CA ARG A 542 0.16 -2.23 -12.93
C ARG A 542 -0.89 -3.20 -13.48
N GLU A 543 -1.13 -3.19 -14.78
CA GLU A 543 -2.07 -4.11 -15.42
C GLU A 543 -1.60 -5.57 -15.38
N LEU A 544 -0.29 -5.81 -15.47
CA LEU A 544 0.29 -7.15 -15.28
C LEU A 544 0.06 -7.65 -13.85
N ASP A 545 0.26 -6.81 -12.85
CA ASP A 545 0.03 -7.18 -11.45
C ASP A 545 -1.45 -7.47 -11.17
N ARG A 546 -2.36 -6.63 -11.68
CA ARG A 546 -3.80 -6.88 -11.64
C ARG A 546 -4.19 -8.20 -12.30
N SER A 547 -3.65 -8.45 -13.49
CA SER A 547 -4.00 -9.64 -14.28
C SER A 547 -3.57 -10.93 -13.57
N LYS A 548 -2.36 -10.94 -12.98
CA LYS A 548 -1.88 -12.08 -12.18
C LYS A 548 -2.81 -12.40 -11.03
N VAL A 549 -3.15 -11.41 -10.21
CA VAL A 549 -4.03 -11.63 -9.06
C VAL A 549 -5.44 -11.99 -9.52
N SER A 550 -5.97 -11.35 -10.56
CA SER A 550 -7.29 -11.61 -11.13
C SER A 550 -7.47 -13.06 -11.59
N VAL A 551 -6.43 -13.67 -12.18
CA VAL A 551 -6.45 -15.11 -12.50
C VAL A 551 -6.39 -15.94 -11.22
N CYS A 552 -5.47 -15.63 -10.31
CA CYS A 552 -5.26 -16.41 -9.09
C CYS A 552 -6.51 -16.46 -8.19
N VAL A 553 -7.18 -15.32 -7.96
CA VAL A 553 -8.38 -15.26 -7.11
C VAL A 553 -9.53 -16.09 -7.69
N ARG A 554 -9.68 -16.11 -9.03
CA ARG A 554 -10.69 -16.96 -9.70
C ARG A 554 -10.33 -18.44 -9.59
N THR A 555 -9.06 -18.79 -9.80
CA THR A 555 -8.58 -20.16 -9.60
C THR A 555 -8.80 -20.62 -8.15
N ILE A 556 -8.46 -19.80 -7.16
CA ILE A 556 -8.68 -20.11 -5.74
C ILE A 556 -10.17 -20.27 -5.45
N LEU A 557 -11.05 -19.44 -6.02
CA LEU A 557 -12.51 -19.57 -5.86
C LEU A 557 -13.01 -20.94 -6.33
N GLU A 558 -12.63 -21.37 -7.54
CA GLU A 558 -13.01 -22.69 -8.08
C GLU A 558 -12.50 -23.84 -7.18
N MET A 559 -11.26 -23.74 -6.72
CA MET A 559 -10.66 -24.71 -5.80
C MET A 559 -11.39 -24.73 -4.44
N ALA A 560 -11.76 -23.56 -3.93
CA ALA A 560 -12.44 -23.41 -2.65
C ALA A 560 -13.85 -23.99 -2.66
N VAL A 561 -14.58 -23.86 -3.77
CA VAL A 561 -15.91 -24.48 -3.94
C VAL A 561 -15.83 -26.00 -3.81
N CYS A 562 -14.74 -26.60 -4.31
CA CYS A 562 -14.50 -28.03 -4.26
C CYS A 562 -13.98 -28.51 -2.89
N GLU A 563 -13.00 -27.81 -2.31
CA GLU A 563 -12.20 -28.33 -1.18
C GLU A 563 -12.56 -27.72 0.17
N CYS A 564 -13.07 -26.49 0.23
CA CYS A 564 -13.38 -25.85 1.50
C CYS A 564 -14.64 -26.47 2.13
N PRO A 565 -14.61 -26.80 3.44
CA PRO A 565 -15.80 -27.20 4.18
C PRO A 565 -16.84 -26.07 4.21
N GLN A 566 -18.12 -26.47 4.21
CA GLN A 566 -19.25 -25.53 4.38
C GLN A 566 -19.46 -25.10 5.84
N VAL A 567 -19.00 -25.90 6.80
CA VAL A 567 -19.14 -25.66 8.25
C VAL A 567 -17.87 -26.16 8.95
N GLY A 568 -17.43 -25.45 9.99
CA GLY A 568 -16.31 -25.87 10.84
C GLY A 568 -14.92 -25.47 10.34
N GLY A 569 -14.82 -24.77 9.21
CA GLY A 569 -13.58 -24.12 8.78
C GLY A 569 -13.32 -22.81 9.53
N ARG A 570 -12.05 -22.38 9.57
CA ARG A 570 -11.66 -21.07 10.14
C ARG A 570 -11.83 -19.95 9.12
N GLN A 571 -11.98 -18.72 9.60
CA GLN A 571 -12.04 -17.55 8.72
C GLN A 571 -10.68 -17.30 8.05
N LEU A 572 -10.70 -16.95 6.76
CA LEU A 572 -9.52 -16.63 5.96
C LEU A 572 -8.98 -15.25 6.36
N SER A 573 -7.73 -15.22 6.79
CA SER A 573 -7.02 -13.98 7.16
C SER A 573 -6.36 -13.31 5.94
N ARG A 574 -5.93 -12.04 6.07
CA ARG A 574 -5.20 -11.35 4.98
C ARG A 574 -3.88 -12.05 4.67
N TRP A 575 -3.18 -12.52 5.71
CA TRP A 575 -1.94 -13.29 5.57
C TRP A 575 -2.18 -14.64 4.88
N ASP A 576 -3.26 -15.35 5.23
CA ASP A 576 -3.59 -16.62 4.54
C ASP A 576 -3.88 -16.39 3.05
N LEU A 577 -4.51 -15.26 2.70
CA LEU A 577 -4.74 -14.89 1.29
C LEU A 577 -3.42 -14.66 0.53
N ASP A 578 -2.43 -13.99 1.14
CA ASP A 578 -1.11 -13.79 0.52
C ASP A 578 -0.44 -15.14 0.20
N GLU A 579 -0.52 -16.11 1.13
CA GLU A 579 0.00 -17.46 0.91
C GLU A 579 -0.76 -18.21 -0.19
N LEU A 580 -2.10 -18.15 -0.20
CA LEU A 580 -2.91 -18.77 -1.26
C LEU A 580 -2.60 -18.18 -2.64
N LEU A 581 -2.47 -16.86 -2.75
CA LEU A 581 -2.12 -16.17 -3.99
C LEU A 581 -0.74 -16.58 -4.48
N ALA A 582 0.26 -16.60 -3.60
CA ALA A 582 1.62 -16.99 -3.98
C ALA A 582 1.70 -18.46 -4.43
N LYS A 583 1.02 -19.39 -3.76
CA LYS A 583 0.93 -20.79 -4.21
C LYS A 583 0.19 -20.93 -5.55
N ALA A 584 -0.91 -20.20 -5.74
CA ALA A 584 -1.67 -20.21 -6.99
C ALA A 584 -0.83 -19.68 -8.16
N VAL A 585 -0.07 -18.61 -7.95
CA VAL A 585 0.89 -18.08 -8.94
C VAL A 585 1.92 -19.14 -9.31
N LEU A 586 2.58 -19.77 -8.33
CA LEU A 586 3.59 -20.80 -8.60
C LEU A 586 2.99 -22.01 -9.35
N LEU A 587 1.75 -22.39 -9.02
CA LEU A 587 1.05 -23.49 -9.70
C LEU A 587 0.81 -23.16 -11.17
N ILE A 588 0.30 -21.94 -11.45
CA ILE A 588 0.06 -21.46 -12.81
C ILE A 588 1.38 -21.33 -13.58
N GLU A 589 2.43 -20.79 -12.95
CA GLU A 589 3.76 -20.67 -13.57
C GLU A 589 4.33 -22.05 -13.94
N ALA A 590 4.26 -23.04 -13.04
CA ALA A 590 4.75 -24.39 -13.32
C ALA A 590 3.95 -25.09 -14.44
N ALA A 591 2.63 -24.87 -14.50
CA ALA A 591 1.79 -25.36 -15.60
C ALA A 591 2.15 -24.68 -16.94
N MET A 592 2.34 -23.35 -16.94
CA MET A 592 2.77 -22.60 -18.11
C MET A 592 4.16 -23.04 -18.61
N ASP A 593 5.10 -23.29 -17.70
CA ASP A 593 6.43 -23.82 -18.04
C ASP A 593 6.30 -25.19 -18.73
N SER A 594 5.40 -26.06 -18.23
CA SER A 594 5.14 -27.38 -18.83
C SER A 594 4.58 -27.26 -20.24
N ASP A 595 3.57 -26.41 -20.43
CA ASP A 595 2.98 -26.17 -21.74
C ASP A 595 3.98 -25.56 -22.72
N ALA A 596 4.85 -24.66 -22.26
CA ALA A 596 5.89 -24.05 -23.08
C ALA A 596 6.91 -25.09 -23.58
N ILE A 597 7.40 -25.98 -22.70
CA ILE A 597 8.29 -27.07 -23.11
C ILE A 597 7.55 -28.03 -24.06
N LYS A 598 6.32 -28.39 -23.73
CA LYS A 598 5.52 -29.32 -24.54
C LYS A 598 5.27 -28.78 -25.95
N GLY A 599 5.00 -27.49 -26.06
CA GLY A 599 4.79 -26.76 -27.32
C GLY A 599 6.06 -26.35 -28.05
N ASP A 600 7.25 -26.75 -27.59
CA ASP A 600 8.55 -26.39 -28.17
C ASP A 600 8.77 -24.86 -28.25
N LEU A 601 8.18 -24.11 -27.31
CA LEU A 601 8.34 -22.66 -27.18
C LEU A 601 9.58 -22.28 -26.36
N THR A 602 10.09 -23.21 -25.55
CA THR A 602 11.34 -23.05 -24.80
C THR A 602 12.17 -24.32 -24.86
N GLU A 603 13.47 -24.18 -24.67
CA GLU A 603 14.38 -25.33 -24.58
C GLU A 603 14.02 -26.18 -23.34
N PRO A 604 14.03 -27.52 -23.46
CA PRO A 604 13.66 -28.42 -22.38
C PRO A 604 14.77 -28.56 -21.32
N THR A 605 15.22 -27.44 -20.75
CA THR A 605 16.28 -27.38 -19.73
C THR A 605 15.76 -26.76 -18.45
N ILE A 606 15.83 -27.49 -17.33
CA ILE A 606 15.44 -27.02 -15.99
C ILE A 606 16.64 -27.14 -15.07
N ASP A 607 17.08 -26.01 -14.50
CA ASP A 607 18.17 -25.95 -13.53
C ASP A 607 17.62 -26.10 -12.11
N LEU A 608 18.19 -27.02 -11.33
CA LEU A 608 17.80 -27.28 -9.94
C LEU A 608 18.81 -26.61 -8.99
N HIS A 609 18.31 -25.83 -8.04
CA HIS A 609 19.14 -25.07 -7.10
C HIS A 609 19.34 -25.82 -5.77
N LEU A 610 20.42 -25.51 -5.04
CA LEU A 610 20.76 -26.15 -3.76
C LEU A 610 19.76 -25.83 -2.64
N ASN A 611 19.09 -24.67 -2.74
CA ASN A 611 18.02 -24.28 -1.84
C ASN A 611 16.66 -24.94 -2.19
N GLY A 612 16.63 -25.76 -3.24
CA GLY A 612 15.45 -26.47 -3.69
C GLY A 612 14.54 -25.68 -4.62
N ASP A 613 14.87 -24.45 -5.02
CA ASP A 613 14.17 -23.77 -6.13
C ASP A 613 14.56 -24.40 -7.50
N TYR A 614 13.87 -24.02 -8.56
CA TYR A 614 14.25 -24.34 -9.93
C TYR A 614 14.13 -23.12 -10.86
N THR A 615 14.93 -23.09 -11.93
CA THR A 615 14.82 -22.08 -12.98
C THR A 615 14.73 -22.72 -14.35
N ILE A 616 14.06 -22.01 -15.26
CA ILE A 616 13.88 -22.39 -16.66
C ILE A 616 14.04 -21.15 -17.53
N ASN A 617 14.52 -21.33 -18.77
CA ASN A 617 14.57 -20.24 -19.73
C ASN A 617 13.14 -19.79 -20.10
N ARG A 618 12.78 -18.55 -19.73
CA ARG A 618 11.51 -17.90 -20.07
C ARG A 618 11.67 -16.79 -21.12
N GLU A 619 12.69 -16.89 -21.97
CA GLU A 619 12.96 -15.90 -23.02
C GLU A 619 11.78 -15.73 -23.97
N PHE A 620 11.10 -16.81 -24.39
CA PHE A 620 9.89 -16.72 -25.23
C PHE A 620 8.80 -15.83 -24.62
N HIS A 621 8.56 -15.96 -23.31
CA HIS A 621 7.59 -15.09 -22.62
C HIS A 621 8.04 -13.62 -22.68
N THR A 622 9.34 -13.37 -22.54
CA THR A 622 9.89 -12.02 -22.53
C THR A 622 9.98 -11.40 -23.93
N SER A 623 10.24 -12.21 -24.96
CA SER A 623 10.49 -11.77 -26.34
C SER A 623 9.24 -11.77 -27.22
N VAL A 624 8.22 -12.59 -26.90
CA VAL A 624 6.99 -12.72 -27.70
C VAL A 624 5.75 -12.28 -26.93
N ILE A 625 5.51 -12.88 -25.75
CA ILE A 625 4.27 -12.67 -25.00
C ILE A 625 4.21 -11.24 -24.42
N LYS A 626 5.27 -10.80 -23.73
CA LYS A 626 5.32 -9.47 -23.11
C LYS A 626 5.15 -8.32 -24.12
N PRO A 627 5.82 -8.32 -25.29
CA PRO A 627 5.58 -7.28 -26.31
C PRO A 627 4.15 -7.25 -26.83
N PHE A 628 3.55 -8.42 -27.13
CA PHE A 628 2.15 -8.50 -27.57
C PHE A 628 1.18 -7.90 -26.55
N HIS A 629 1.33 -8.27 -25.27
CA HIS A 629 0.52 -7.67 -24.19
C HIS A 629 0.75 -6.16 -24.06
N THR A 630 1.99 -5.70 -24.23
CA THR A 630 2.34 -4.27 -24.15
C THR A 630 1.63 -3.48 -25.24
N ASP A 631 1.65 -3.97 -26.48
CA ASP A 631 1.04 -3.30 -27.62
C ASP A 631 -0.49 -3.31 -27.54
N TYR A 632 -1.08 -4.46 -27.18
CA TYR A 632 -2.52 -4.58 -26.97
C TYR A 632 -3.02 -3.64 -25.85
N PHE A 633 -2.32 -3.63 -24.70
CA PHE A 633 -2.64 -2.73 -23.59
C PHE A 633 -2.54 -1.26 -24.01
N ARG A 634 -1.50 -0.90 -24.76
CA ARG A 634 -1.31 0.47 -25.27
C ARG A 634 -2.50 0.89 -26.14
N GLU A 635 -2.95 0.03 -27.04
CA GLU A 635 -4.11 0.32 -27.90
C GLU A 635 -5.40 0.51 -27.07
N GLU A 636 -5.67 -0.40 -26.12
CA GLU A 636 -6.83 -0.28 -25.22
C GLU A 636 -6.78 1.00 -24.37
N PHE A 637 -5.63 1.32 -23.79
CA PHE A 637 -5.47 2.50 -22.93
C PHE A 637 -5.62 3.80 -23.72
N GLN A 638 -5.09 3.86 -24.95
CA GLN A 638 -5.31 4.98 -25.86
C GLN A 638 -6.76 5.08 -26.31
N ALA A 639 -7.43 3.97 -26.59
CA ALA A 639 -8.85 3.95 -26.91
C ALA A 639 -9.69 4.51 -25.75
N ALA A 640 -9.41 4.09 -24.51
CA ALA A 640 -10.06 4.62 -23.32
C ALA A 640 -9.84 6.14 -23.17
N ALA A 641 -8.63 6.64 -23.44
CA ALA A 641 -8.35 8.07 -23.42
C ALA A 641 -9.14 8.84 -24.51
N ARG A 642 -9.31 8.28 -25.71
CA ARG A 642 -10.13 8.87 -26.78
C ARG A 642 -11.62 8.92 -26.42
N ASP A 643 -12.09 7.92 -25.68
CA ASP A 643 -13.49 7.80 -25.29
C ASP A 643 -13.86 8.56 -24.01
N TYR A 644 -12.90 9.22 -23.34
CA TYR A 644 -13.10 9.96 -22.09
C TYR A 644 -14.30 10.91 -22.11
N ARG A 645 -14.44 11.72 -23.18
CA ARG A 645 -15.56 12.66 -23.34
C ARG A 645 -16.93 11.97 -23.30
N ARG A 646 -17.03 10.72 -23.78
CA ARG A 646 -18.28 9.95 -23.78
C ARG A 646 -18.76 9.63 -22.37
N LEU A 647 -17.86 9.58 -21.38
CA LEU A 647 -18.21 9.31 -19.98
C LEU A 647 -19.11 10.40 -19.38
N TYR A 648 -19.00 11.64 -19.86
CA TYR A 648 -19.84 12.77 -19.43
C TYR A 648 -21.10 12.96 -20.30
N GLN A 649 -21.13 12.33 -21.47
CA GLN A 649 -22.21 12.46 -22.46
C GLN A 649 -23.15 11.26 -22.47
N ARG A 650 -23.01 10.30 -21.53
CA ARG A 650 -23.90 9.15 -21.45
C ARG A 650 -25.34 9.64 -21.28
N GLU A 651 -26.15 9.45 -22.31
CA GLU A 651 -27.59 9.57 -22.21
C GLU A 651 -28.12 8.38 -21.41
N ARG A 652 -29.23 8.57 -20.71
CA ARG A 652 -29.92 7.46 -20.03
C ARG A 652 -30.11 6.35 -21.07
N PRO A 653 -29.67 5.11 -20.81
CA PRO A 653 -29.88 4.02 -21.75
C PRO A 653 -31.36 4.00 -22.12
N ILE A 654 -31.66 4.16 -23.41
CA ILE A 654 -32.99 3.88 -23.95
C ILE A 654 -33.30 2.46 -23.50
N VAL A 655 -34.50 2.27 -22.92
CA VAL A 655 -35.12 1.01 -22.45
C VAL A 655 -34.25 -0.23 -22.70
N ARG A 656 -33.80 -0.92 -21.63
CA ARG A 656 -33.09 -2.21 -21.76
C ARG A 656 -33.82 -3.04 -22.80
N THR A 657 -33.13 -3.35 -23.90
CA THR A 657 -33.61 -4.23 -24.95
C THR A 657 -33.98 -5.54 -24.27
N ARG A 658 -35.23 -5.96 -24.40
CA ARG A 658 -35.68 -7.18 -23.72
C ARG A 658 -34.94 -8.38 -24.29
N ALA A 659 -34.77 -9.43 -23.50
CA ALA A 659 -34.08 -10.65 -23.89
C ALA A 659 -34.76 -11.29 -25.10
N ASP A 660 -36.09 -11.16 -25.23
CA ASP A 660 -36.85 -11.64 -26.40
C ASP A 660 -36.70 -10.77 -27.66
N GLU A 661 -36.08 -9.60 -27.55
CA GLU A 661 -35.68 -8.77 -28.69
C GLU A 661 -34.25 -9.10 -29.18
N VAL A 662 -33.43 -9.78 -28.37
CA VAL A 662 -32.02 -10.11 -28.67
C VAL A 662 -31.80 -11.61 -28.88
N PHE A 663 -32.45 -12.44 -28.08
CA PHE A 663 -32.25 -13.88 -28.01
C PHE A 663 -33.49 -14.64 -28.48
N SER A 664 -33.29 -15.85 -29.02
CA SER A 664 -34.41 -16.73 -29.38
C SER A 664 -35.14 -17.24 -28.14
N ALA A 665 -36.42 -17.61 -28.31
CA ALA A 665 -37.21 -18.24 -27.26
C ALA A 665 -36.51 -19.49 -26.68
N ASP A 666 -35.93 -20.33 -27.55
CA ASP A 666 -35.18 -21.52 -27.14
C ASP A 666 -33.98 -21.19 -26.24
N PHE A 667 -33.27 -20.08 -26.52
CA PHE A 667 -32.17 -19.63 -25.68
C PHE A 667 -32.68 -19.14 -24.32
N ILE A 668 -33.76 -18.35 -24.31
CA ILE A 668 -34.35 -17.83 -23.07
C ILE A 668 -34.87 -18.98 -22.20
N GLU A 669 -35.54 -19.96 -22.78
CA GLU A 669 -36.00 -21.16 -22.06
C GLU A 669 -34.83 -21.98 -21.52
N ALA A 670 -33.79 -22.22 -22.33
CA ALA A 670 -32.60 -22.94 -21.88
C ALA A 670 -31.89 -22.19 -20.74
N PHE A 671 -31.71 -20.89 -20.87
CA PHE A 671 -31.09 -20.04 -19.85
C PHE A 671 -31.91 -20.02 -18.56
N GLN A 672 -33.23 -19.88 -18.67
CA GLN A 672 -34.11 -19.88 -17.50
C GLN A 672 -34.18 -21.25 -16.83
N ALA A 673 -34.08 -22.34 -17.59
CA ALA A 673 -33.98 -23.70 -17.06
C ALA A 673 -32.65 -23.94 -16.33
N GLU A 674 -31.55 -23.37 -16.81
CA GLU A 674 -30.22 -23.55 -16.22
C GLU A 674 -29.98 -22.63 -15.01
N PHE A 675 -30.34 -21.35 -15.11
CA PHE A 675 -29.99 -20.32 -14.14
C PHE A 675 -31.17 -19.87 -13.26
N GLY A 676 -32.40 -20.28 -13.56
CA GLY A 676 -33.60 -19.94 -12.79
C GLY A 676 -34.07 -18.48 -12.92
N LEU A 677 -33.52 -17.74 -13.88
CA LEU A 677 -33.82 -16.33 -14.14
C LEU A 677 -33.80 -16.05 -15.66
N THR A 678 -34.54 -15.03 -16.10
CA THR A 678 -34.54 -14.61 -17.51
C THR A 678 -33.26 -13.83 -17.82
N PRO A 679 -32.76 -13.81 -19.08
CA PRO A 679 -31.55 -13.05 -19.46
C PRO A 679 -31.65 -11.51 -19.36
N ASP A 680 -32.68 -10.98 -18.71
CA ASP A 680 -33.12 -9.57 -18.65
C ASP A 680 -32.63 -8.79 -17.41
#